data_AF-A0A2F0AJB7-F1
#
_entry.id   AF-A0A2F0AJB7-F1
#
_cell.length_a   1.000
_cell.length_b   1.000
_cell.length_c   1.000
_cell.angle_alpha   90.00
_cell.angle_beta   90.00
_cell.angle_gamma   90.00
#
_symmetry.space_group_name_H-M   'P 1'
#
loop_
_entity.id
_entity.type
_entity.pdbx_description
1 polymer ?
#
loop_
_entity_poly.entity_id
_entity_poly.type
_entity_poly.pdbx_seq_one_letter_code
_entity_poly.pdbx_strand_id
1 'polypeptide(L)'
;MLPELGHIFLIISFLLFVLQLVVSVEFQSLNLKYSFFDVVRRLSFFSYILIVFSFSILIINYIYSDFSVLNVYNNTHTNKPLIYKITGTWGNHEGSLLMWLSILSLYGLTFLFFIKNLPKNFAFKIMITLALVNLGFIGFTIFTSNPFIRTFPVPSEGLGLNPVLQDPGLAFHPPLLYLGYVGLTIPFSFSIAALLQGEVTREWAKWVKPWILLSWIFLTLGITLGSWWAYYELGWGGWWFWDPVENVSLLPWLLTTALLHSVKVTEKRDGLKSWTILLSILAFSLTLLGTFIVRSGLLTSVHAFASDPARGIFILIFLVIVTAGSLFLYALKLEKIENKKSMYLVSREGGLLLNNIFLCASAATILLGTIWPLIIEIITGQDISVGAPYFKIVFLPLIFPAIFLSGISINLSWKTANLDYLYSRFWQLMVVFIFLVSIYYLIYEVPLLILLGVSSAIWVLLSVIGDFLNKLSDKSKSYKINLYKVKKIRLSIYGMYLAHLGVAVFILGVSLSEGMKTYYQGVESLNNKIKVNNFTILFSKLEKIKKENWISETGTFLVKTNNDEFKMNAERRIYLDTGMPSTEAAIKRNFFSHLYIVMGQEQPAGSGNRIIRVYHNPHIVLIWMGAIIMAFGGVVSLLDYRKSIFKKS
;
A
#
# COMPACT_ATOMS: atom_id res chain seq x y z
N MET A 1 32.74 -10.27 14.13
CA MET A 1 31.94 -10.81 15.25
C MET A 1 30.52 -10.30 15.27
N LEU A 2 30.25 -9.00 15.00
CA LEU A 2 28.87 -8.50 14.92
C LEU A 2 28.02 -9.23 13.85
N PRO A 3 28.49 -9.41 12.59
CA PRO A 3 27.72 -10.15 11.58
C PRO A 3 27.35 -11.57 12.01
N GLU A 4 28.28 -12.26 12.68
CA GLU A 4 28.08 -13.62 13.19
C GLU A 4 27.00 -13.65 14.28
N LEU A 5 26.98 -12.68 15.20
CA LEU A 5 25.91 -12.57 16.20
C LEU A 5 24.54 -12.33 15.56
N GLY A 6 24.47 -11.46 14.55
CA GLY A 6 23.24 -11.20 13.80
C GLY A 6 22.70 -12.48 13.15
N HIS A 7 23.58 -13.28 12.57
CA HIS A 7 23.23 -14.57 11.98
C HIS A 7 22.82 -15.61 13.04
N ILE A 8 23.56 -15.71 14.15
CA ILE A 8 23.25 -16.61 15.28
C ILE A 8 21.86 -16.29 15.86
N PHE A 9 21.50 -15.01 16.00
CA PHE A 9 20.16 -14.63 16.47
C PHE A 9 19.04 -15.12 15.55
N LEU A 10 19.25 -15.13 14.23
CA LEU A 10 18.27 -15.71 13.29
C LEU A 10 18.17 -17.23 13.44
N ILE A 11 19.30 -17.92 13.57
CA ILE A 11 19.33 -19.38 13.75
C ILE A 11 18.64 -19.76 15.07
N ILE A 12 18.95 -19.08 16.18
CA ILE A 12 18.31 -19.33 17.47
C ILE A 12 16.81 -19.02 17.37
N SER A 13 16.41 -17.92 16.75
CA SER A 13 14.99 -17.62 16.55
C SER A 13 14.27 -18.70 15.74
N PHE A 14 14.91 -19.25 14.70
CA PHE A 14 14.37 -20.36 13.92
C PHE A 14 14.14 -21.58 14.83
N LEU A 15 15.16 -21.97 15.60
CA LEU A 15 15.07 -23.11 16.52
C LEU A 15 14.00 -22.91 17.61
N LEU A 16 13.86 -21.69 18.13
CA LEU A 16 12.84 -21.38 19.13
C LEU A 16 11.42 -21.45 18.56
N PHE A 17 11.20 -21.04 17.30
CA PHE A 17 9.90 -21.25 16.64
C PHE A 17 9.63 -22.72 16.33
N VAL A 18 10.64 -23.51 15.95
CA VAL A 18 10.49 -24.97 15.82
C VAL A 18 10.09 -25.58 17.16
N LEU A 19 10.82 -25.24 18.24
CA LEU A 19 10.51 -25.68 19.59
C LEU A 19 9.10 -25.26 20.01
N GLN A 20 8.69 -24.02 19.67
CA GLN A 20 7.33 -23.55 19.92
C GLN A 20 6.29 -24.46 19.27
N LEU A 21 6.49 -24.87 18.01
CA LEU A 21 5.56 -25.76 17.31
C LEU A 21 5.53 -27.17 17.92
N VAL A 22 6.70 -27.74 18.26
CA VAL A 22 6.78 -29.06 18.90
C VAL A 22 6.01 -29.05 20.24
N VAL A 23 6.30 -28.06 21.09
CA VAL A 23 5.59 -27.87 22.36
C VAL A 23 4.09 -27.65 22.14
N SER A 24 3.71 -26.96 21.07
CA SER A 24 2.31 -26.76 20.72
C SER A 24 1.58 -28.06 20.32
N VAL A 25 2.25 -28.99 19.64
CA VAL A 25 1.67 -30.31 19.31
C VAL A 25 1.46 -31.15 20.58
N GLU A 26 2.44 -31.19 21.47
CA GLU A 26 2.34 -31.89 22.76
C GLU A 26 1.25 -31.32 23.67
N PHE A 27 1.10 -29.98 23.69
CA PHE A 27 0.02 -29.33 24.42
C PHE A 27 -1.36 -29.83 23.98
N GLN A 28 -1.54 -30.01 22.67
CA GLN A 28 -2.81 -30.42 22.09
C GLN A 28 -3.07 -31.92 22.25
N SER A 29 -2.03 -32.76 22.24
CA SER A 29 -2.17 -34.21 22.48
C SER A 29 -2.43 -34.55 23.95
N LEU A 30 -1.87 -33.80 24.89
CA LEU A 30 -1.96 -34.10 26.32
C LEU A 30 -3.17 -33.44 27.03
N ASN A 31 -3.93 -32.58 26.34
CA ASN A 31 -5.13 -31.90 26.87
C ASN A 31 -4.86 -31.08 28.17
N LEU A 32 -3.61 -30.67 28.38
CA LEU A 32 -3.15 -29.98 29.59
C LEU A 32 -3.45 -28.49 29.50
N LYS A 33 -4.06 -27.89 30.53
CA LYS A 33 -4.82 -26.64 30.33
C LYS A 33 -4.05 -25.32 30.48
N TYR A 34 -2.89 -25.26 31.15
CA TYR A 34 -2.34 -23.95 31.55
C TYR A 34 -0.82 -23.72 31.51
N SER A 35 0.04 -24.70 31.84
CA SER A 35 1.49 -24.47 31.94
C SER A 35 2.16 -24.14 30.60
N PHE A 36 1.71 -24.79 29.53
CA PHE A 36 2.34 -24.71 28.21
C PHE A 36 1.98 -23.46 27.41
N PHE A 37 0.82 -22.84 27.64
CA PHE A 37 0.46 -21.57 26.98
C PHE A 37 1.51 -20.49 27.28
N ASP A 38 1.94 -20.39 28.54
CA ASP A 38 2.96 -19.43 28.95
C ASP A 38 4.35 -19.77 28.39
N VAL A 39 4.67 -21.06 28.21
CA VAL A 39 5.90 -21.50 27.55
C VAL A 39 5.90 -21.05 26.09
N VAL A 40 4.86 -21.37 25.33
CA VAL A 40 4.70 -20.95 23.92
C VAL A 40 4.79 -19.42 23.82
N ARG A 41 4.15 -18.69 24.73
CA ARG A 41 4.21 -17.21 24.77
C ARG A 41 5.62 -16.68 24.99
N ARG A 42 6.38 -17.28 25.90
CA ARG A 42 7.78 -16.89 26.15
C ARG A 42 8.67 -17.22 24.96
N LEU A 43 8.52 -18.39 24.36
CA LEU A 43 9.27 -18.79 23.16
C LEU A 43 9.03 -17.82 22.00
N SER A 44 7.77 -17.46 21.72
CA SER A 44 7.45 -16.45 20.70
C SER A 44 8.09 -15.10 21.03
N PHE A 45 7.98 -14.64 22.29
CA PHE A 45 8.53 -13.36 22.73
C PHE A 45 10.05 -13.26 22.50
N PHE A 46 10.81 -14.26 22.95
CA PHE A 46 12.26 -14.28 22.75
C PHE A 46 12.65 -14.38 21.28
N SER A 47 11.93 -15.20 20.50
CA SER A 47 12.16 -15.31 19.04
C SER A 47 12.03 -13.95 18.35
N TYR A 48 10.95 -13.21 18.63
CA TYR A 48 10.72 -11.89 18.05
C TYR A 48 11.79 -10.87 18.42
N ILE A 49 12.25 -10.86 19.68
CA ILE A 49 13.33 -9.95 20.12
C ILE A 49 14.64 -10.26 19.39
N LEU A 50 14.99 -11.53 19.24
CA LEU A 50 16.22 -11.94 18.55
C LEU A 50 16.23 -11.49 17.08
N ILE A 51 15.10 -11.56 16.38
CA ILE A 51 14.97 -11.07 15.01
C ILE A 51 15.19 -9.55 14.95
N VAL A 52 14.57 -8.79 15.86
CA VAL A 52 14.75 -7.33 15.92
C VAL A 52 16.21 -6.96 16.21
N PHE A 53 16.89 -7.71 17.08
CA PHE A 53 18.33 -7.52 17.31
C PHE A 53 19.18 -7.90 16.11
N SER A 54 18.85 -8.98 15.39
CA SER A 54 19.53 -9.34 14.16
C SER A 54 19.48 -8.21 13.12
N PHE A 55 18.31 -7.62 12.90
CA PHE A 55 18.16 -6.48 11.98
C PHE A 55 18.90 -5.23 12.46
N SER A 56 18.88 -4.96 13.76
CA SER A 56 19.64 -3.85 14.35
C SER A 56 21.14 -4.01 14.11
N ILE A 57 21.66 -5.24 14.21
CA ILE A 57 23.06 -5.57 13.88
C ILE A 57 23.34 -5.33 12.39
N LEU A 58 22.43 -5.72 11.50
CA LEU A 58 22.60 -5.44 10.07
C LEU A 58 22.70 -3.94 9.79
N ILE A 59 21.83 -3.12 10.39
CA ILE A 59 21.90 -1.65 10.28
C ILE A 59 23.25 -1.13 10.77
N ILE A 60 23.75 -1.64 11.90
CA ILE A 60 25.06 -1.27 12.44
C ILE A 60 26.19 -1.57 11.43
N ASN A 61 26.19 -2.75 10.80
CA ASN A 61 27.18 -3.10 9.77
C ASN A 61 27.14 -2.13 8.57
N TYR A 62 25.94 -1.68 8.16
CA TYR A 62 25.77 -0.68 7.10
C TYR A 62 26.29 0.71 7.50
N ILE A 63 26.03 1.15 8.74
CA ILE A 63 26.49 2.45 9.27
C ILE A 63 28.02 2.51 9.28
N TYR A 64 28.66 1.44 9.77
CA TYR A 64 30.12 1.33 9.83
C TYR A 64 30.77 0.92 8.52
N SER A 65 29.99 0.64 7.48
CA SER A 65 30.50 0.19 6.17
C SER A 65 31.40 -1.05 6.31
N ASP A 66 30.97 -2.06 7.08
CA ASP A 66 31.70 -3.33 7.24
C ASP A 66 31.64 -4.15 5.94
N PHE A 67 32.60 -3.92 5.04
CA PHE A 67 32.71 -4.60 3.75
C PHE A 67 33.10 -6.07 3.84
N SER A 68 33.37 -6.60 5.05
CA SER A 68 33.51 -8.05 5.22
C SER A 68 32.18 -8.79 5.07
N VAL A 69 31.05 -8.07 5.06
CA VAL A 69 29.72 -8.59 4.76
C VAL A 69 29.36 -8.28 3.30
N LEU A 70 29.11 -9.33 2.51
CA LEU A 70 28.84 -9.22 1.06
C LEU A 70 27.67 -8.28 0.75
N ASN A 71 26.59 -8.35 1.54
CA ASN A 71 25.44 -7.49 1.34
C ASN A 71 25.79 -5.99 1.55
N VAL A 72 26.61 -5.69 2.57
CA VAL A 72 27.08 -4.32 2.86
C VAL A 72 27.98 -3.84 1.73
N TYR A 73 28.96 -4.65 1.32
CA TYR A 73 29.84 -4.36 0.19
C TYR A 73 29.05 -4.01 -1.09
N ASN A 74 28.01 -4.78 -1.42
CA ASN A 74 27.23 -4.57 -2.64
C ASN A 74 26.32 -3.33 -2.62
N ASN A 75 26.01 -2.76 -1.44
CA ASN A 75 24.91 -1.80 -1.30
C ASN A 75 25.26 -0.51 -0.51
N THR A 76 26.48 -0.39 0.03
CA THR A 76 26.93 0.83 0.72
C THR A 76 28.32 1.27 0.23
N HIS A 77 28.73 2.47 0.63
CA HIS A 77 30.04 3.07 0.34
C HIS A 77 30.41 3.98 1.51
N THR A 78 31.70 4.15 1.81
CA THR A 78 32.20 4.97 2.93
C THR A 78 31.71 6.43 2.89
N ASN A 79 31.81 7.09 1.73
CA ASN A 79 31.45 8.49 1.46
C ASN A 79 29.94 8.79 1.46
N LYS A 80 29.06 7.79 1.61
CA LYS A 80 27.61 8.04 1.60
C LYS A 80 27.14 8.76 2.85
N PRO A 81 26.19 9.72 2.73
CA PRO A 81 25.49 10.28 3.87
C PRO A 81 24.85 9.19 4.75
N LEU A 82 24.81 9.41 6.06
CA LEU A 82 24.35 8.43 7.05
C LEU A 82 22.95 7.88 6.75
N ILE A 83 22.02 8.73 6.30
CA ILE A 83 20.66 8.30 5.94
C ILE A 83 20.71 7.18 4.91
N TYR A 84 21.53 7.31 3.86
CA TYR A 84 21.63 6.31 2.80
C TYR A 84 22.45 5.08 3.19
N LYS A 85 23.29 5.18 4.22
CA LYS A 85 23.86 3.99 4.87
C LYS A 85 22.77 3.18 5.56
N ILE A 86 21.92 3.84 6.36
CA ILE A 86 20.81 3.18 7.05
C ILE A 86 19.81 2.60 6.05
N THR A 87 19.34 3.39 5.09
CA THR A 87 18.34 2.93 4.10
C THR A 87 18.89 1.89 3.13
N GLY A 88 20.20 1.90 2.88
CA GLY A 88 20.90 0.85 2.15
C GLY A 88 20.62 -0.54 2.71
N THR A 89 20.32 -0.66 4.01
CA THR A 89 19.91 -1.91 4.65
C THR A 89 18.71 -2.55 3.96
N TRP A 90 17.70 -1.79 3.55
CA TRP A 90 16.48 -2.33 2.91
C TRP A 90 16.34 -1.97 1.42
N GLY A 91 17.34 -1.33 0.83
CA GLY A 91 17.42 -1.07 -0.62
C GLY A 91 17.78 -2.30 -1.46
N ASN A 92 18.03 -3.45 -0.83
CA ASN A 92 18.44 -4.71 -1.44
C ASN A 92 17.49 -5.86 -1.07
N HIS A 93 17.76 -7.06 -1.57
CA HIS A 93 16.96 -8.25 -1.27
C HIS A 93 17.04 -8.67 0.20
N GLU A 94 18.24 -9.03 0.65
CA GLU A 94 18.48 -9.73 1.91
C GLU A 94 18.02 -8.90 3.11
N GLY A 95 18.38 -7.62 3.13
CA GLY A 95 18.06 -6.75 4.25
C GLY A 95 16.62 -6.24 4.22
N SER A 96 15.97 -6.16 3.06
CA SER A 96 14.52 -5.90 3.00
C SER A 96 13.69 -7.07 3.54
N LEU A 97 14.14 -8.32 3.36
CA LEU A 97 13.50 -9.51 3.94
C LEU A 97 13.73 -9.58 5.44
N LEU A 98 14.92 -9.22 5.92
CA LEU A 98 15.15 -9.09 7.35
C LEU A 98 14.34 -7.94 7.98
N MET A 99 14.11 -6.84 7.25
CA MET A 99 13.17 -5.79 7.64
C MET A 99 11.74 -6.32 7.70
N TRP A 100 11.31 -7.11 6.71
CA TRP A 100 10.01 -7.77 6.70
C TRP A 100 9.80 -8.62 7.96
N LEU A 101 10.78 -9.47 8.28
CA LEU A 101 10.78 -10.32 9.49
C LEU A 101 10.77 -9.50 10.78
N SER A 102 11.50 -8.40 10.81
CA SER A 102 11.54 -7.49 11.97
C SER A 102 10.20 -6.81 12.18
N ILE A 103 9.55 -6.36 11.12
CA ILE A 103 8.19 -5.79 11.19
C ILE A 103 7.21 -6.87 11.65
N LEU A 104 7.30 -8.11 11.14
CA LEU A 104 6.44 -9.20 11.59
C LEU A 104 6.66 -9.49 13.08
N SER A 105 7.90 -9.40 13.53
CA SER A 105 8.27 -9.57 14.94
C SER A 105 7.72 -8.45 15.82
N LEU A 106 7.71 -7.20 15.35
CA LEU A 106 7.08 -6.08 16.05
C LEU A 106 5.55 -6.26 16.14
N TYR A 107 4.90 -6.71 15.06
CA TYR A 107 3.49 -7.09 15.08
C TYR A 107 3.23 -8.25 16.06
N GLY A 108 4.10 -9.26 16.07
CA GLY A 108 4.06 -10.38 16.99
C GLY A 108 4.15 -9.94 18.45
N LEU A 109 5.15 -9.12 18.80
CA LEU A 109 5.30 -8.53 20.14
C LEU A 109 4.09 -7.71 20.56
N THR A 110 3.58 -6.88 19.64
CA THR A 110 2.36 -6.08 19.88
C THR A 110 1.16 -6.99 20.11
N PHE A 111 1.02 -8.06 19.34
CA PHE A 111 -0.03 -9.06 19.53
C PHE A 111 0.08 -9.74 20.90
N LEU A 112 1.28 -10.18 21.31
CA LEU A 112 1.52 -10.79 22.63
C LEU A 112 1.18 -9.85 23.79
N PHE A 113 1.32 -8.54 23.60
CA PHE A 113 0.91 -7.55 24.59
C PHE A 113 -0.62 -7.49 24.75
N PHE A 114 -1.37 -7.55 23.64
CA PHE A 114 -2.84 -7.49 23.64
C PHE A 114 -3.55 -8.84 23.78
N ILE A 115 -2.82 -9.95 23.75
CA ILE A 115 -3.35 -11.32 23.78
C ILE A 115 -4.18 -11.64 25.03
N LYS A 116 -3.96 -10.91 26.13
CA LYS A 116 -4.64 -11.13 27.42
C LYS A 116 -6.16 -11.00 27.33
N ASN A 117 -6.66 -10.31 26.31
CA ASN A 117 -8.09 -10.08 26.08
C ASN A 117 -8.75 -11.20 25.24
N LEU A 118 -8.00 -12.24 24.86
CA LEU A 118 -8.48 -13.33 24.01
C LEU A 118 -8.63 -14.64 24.82
N PRO A 119 -9.58 -15.51 24.44
CA PRO A 119 -9.63 -16.88 24.95
C PRO A 119 -8.30 -17.61 24.65
N LYS A 120 -7.69 -18.24 25.67
CA LYS A 120 -6.35 -18.85 25.56
C LYS A 120 -6.22 -19.83 24.39
N ASN A 121 -7.22 -20.69 24.17
CA ASN A 121 -7.22 -21.65 23.06
C ASN A 121 -7.21 -20.95 21.68
N PHE A 122 -7.95 -19.85 21.54
CA PHE A 122 -7.99 -19.09 20.30
C PHE A 122 -6.66 -18.34 20.07
N ALA A 123 -6.15 -17.69 21.10
CA ALA A 123 -4.84 -17.05 21.11
C ALA A 123 -3.70 -18.01 20.74
N PHE A 124 -3.72 -19.23 21.28
CA PHE A 124 -2.76 -20.28 21.00
C PHE A 124 -2.73 -20.66 19.51
N LYS A 125 -3.89 -20.84 18.88
CA LYS A 125 -4.00 -21.11 17.44
C LYS A 125 -3.45 -19.98 16.57
N ILE A 126 -3.65 -18.72 16.98
CA ILE A 126 -3.06 -17.56 16.28
C ILE A 126 -1.54 -17.63 16.36
N MET A 127 -0.98 -17.92 17.53
CA MET A 127 0.48 -18.00 17.73
C MET A 127 1.13 -19.12 16.92
N ILE A 128 0.46 -20.27 16.76
CA ILE A 128 0.93 -21.36 15.88
C ILE A 128 0.99 -20.88 14.43
N THR A 129 -0.07 -20.24 13.92
CA THR A 129 -0.08 -19.72 12.55
C THR A 129 1.03 -18.69 12.33
N LEU A 130 1.22 -17.79 13.30
CA LEU A 130 2.32 -16.83 13.24
C LEU A 130 3.69 -17.50 13.25
N ALA A 131 3.90 -18.54 14.07
CA ALA A 131 5.15 -19.29 14.09
C ALA A 131 5.43 -19.98 12.74
N LEU A 132 4.41 -20.58 12.10
CA LEU A 132 4.55 -21.19 10.78
C LEU A 132 4.96 -20.16 9.71
N VAL A 133 4.32 -18.99 9.70
CA VAL A 133 4.69 -17.91 8.77
C VAL A 133 6.12 -17.41 9.05
N ASN A 134 6.48 -17.20 10.33
CA ASN A 134 7.84 -16.79 10.70
C ASN A 134 8.88 -17.83 10.26
N LEU A 135 8.64 -19.13 10.47
CA LEU A 135 9.57 -20.18 10.04
C LEU A 135 9.79 -20.17 8.53
N GLY A 136 8.74 -19.95 7.73
CA GLY A 136 8.87 -19.83 6.28
C GLY A 136 9.80 -18.69 5.87
N PHE A 137 9.60 -17.49 6.42
CA PHE A 137 10.42 -16.32 6.10
C PHE A 137 11.83 -16.35 6.71
N ILE A 138 11.99 -16.88 7.93
CA ILE A 138 13.32 -17.07 8.54
C ILE A 138 14.09 -18.13 7.77
N GLY A 139 13.45 -19.24 7.39
CA GLY A 139 14.04 -20.26 6.53
C GLY A 139 14.51 -19.67 5.20
N PHE A 140 13.67 -18.88 4.54
CA PHE A 140 14.06 -18.15 3.32
C PHE A 140 15.30 -17.27 3.53
N THR A 141 15.30 -16.51 4.62
CA THR A 141 16.39 -15.58 4.96
C THR A 141 17.69 -16.33 5.25
N ILE A 142 17.65 -17.44 5.99
CA ILE A 142 18.85 -18.20 6.34
C ILE A 142 19.41 -18.95 5.13
N PHE A 143 18.55 -19.64 4.37
CA PHE A 143 19.00 -20.59 3.34
C PHE A 143 19.17 -19.98 1.95
N THR A 144 18.46 -18.90 1.64
CA THR A 144 18.43 -18.36 0.27
C THR A 144 18.83 -16.89 0.19
N SER A 145 18.54 -16.08 1.22
CA SER A 145 18.77 -14.62 1.17
C SER A 145 19.46 -14.10 2.44
N ASN A 146 20.60 -14.71 2.78
CA ASN A 146 21.29 -14.43 4.04
C ASN A 146 22.02 -13.08 4.01
N PRO A 147 21.63 -12.09 4.83
CA PRO A 147 22.23 -10.75 4.81
C PRO A 147 23.63 -10.69 5.45
N PHE A 148 24.08 -11.76 6.09
CA PHE A 148 25.35 -11.81 6.84
C PHE A 148 26.44 -12.66 6.15
N ILE A 149 26.24 -13.02 4.88
CA ILE A 149 27.25 -13.73 4.08
C ILE A 149 28.56 -12.94 4.11
N ARG A 150 29.65 -13.62 4.44
CA ARG A 150 30.99 -13.03 4.51
C ARG A 150 31.67 -13.10 3.15
N THR A 151 32.53 -12.13 2.88
CA THR A 151 33.38 -12.10 1.69
C THR A 151 34.85 -12.03 2.10
N PHE A 152 35.71 -12.73 1.34
CA PHE A 152 37.17 -12.73 1.52
C PHE A 152 37.87 -12.83 0.15
N PRO A 153 38.94 -12.04 -0.12
CA PRO A 153 39.50 -10.99 0.74
C PRO A 153 38.51 -9.84 0.96
N VAL A 154 38.63 -9.16 2.10
CA VAL A 154 37.73 -8.04 2.43
C VAL A 154 38.01 -6.89 1.46
N PRO A 155 37.01 -6.44 0.66
CA PRO A 155 37.19 -5.31 -0.24
C PRO A 155 37.51 -4.03 0.53
N SER A 156 38.31 -3.16 -0.07
CA SER A 156 38.68 -1.87 0.54
C SER A 156 37.53 -0.85 0.50
N GLU A 157 36.57 -1.02 -0.40
CA GLU A 157 35.44 -0.10 -0.60
C GLU A 157 34.22 -0.85 -1.15
N GLY A 158 33.01 -0.34 -0.91
CA GLY A 158 31.76 -0.90 -1.41
C GLY A 158 31.32 -0.35 -2.77
N LEU A 159 30.46 -1.10 -3.47
CA LEU A 159 29.96 -0.78 -4.82
C LEU A 159 28.94 0.36 -4.86
N GLY A 160 28.52 0.87 -3.71
CA GLY A 160 27.47 1.89 -3.66
C GLY A 160 26.06 1.28 -3.78
N LEU A 161 25.06 2.14 -3.94
CA LEU A 161 23.63 1.77 -3.99
C LEU A 161 23.16 2.31 -5.32
N ASN A 162 22.19 1.65 -5.94
CA ASN A 162 21.56 2.17 -7.15
C ASN A 162 21.24 3.67 -6.95
N PRO A 163 21.73 4.57 -7.83
CA PRO A 163 21.58 6.00 -7.61
C PRO A 163 20.15 6.52 -7.47
N VAL A 164 19.18 5.91 -8.14
CA VAL A 164 17.74 6.26 -8.03
C VAL A 164 17.23 6.04 -6.60
N LEU A 165 17.90 5.16 -5.84
CA LEU A 165 17.54 4.86 -4.46
C LEU A 165 18.24 5.78 -3.44
N GLN A 166 19.14 6.67 -3.87
CA GLN A 166 19.75 7.69 -3.01
C GLN A 166 18.81 8.89 -2.81
N ASP A 167 17.56 8.61 -2.47
CA ASP A 167 16.50 9.59 -2.29
C ASP A 167 15.76 9.37 -0.94
N PRO A 168 15.29 10.42 -0.24
CA PRO A 168 14.53 10.26 1.00
C PRO A 168 13.29 9.38 0.86
N GLY A 169 12.72 9.25 -0.35
CA GLY A 169 11.64 8.31 -0.66
C GLY A 169 11.95 6.89 -0.24
N LEU A 170 13.18 6.38 -0.50
CA LEU A 170 13.61 5.06 -0.05
C LEU A 170 13.57 4.93 1.48
N ALA A 171 13.81 6.01 2.23
CA ALA A 171 13.84 5.96 3.68
C ALA A 171 12.47 5.69 4.31
N PHE A 172 11.40 6.14 3.65
CA PHE A 172 10.07 6.18 4.25
C PHE A 172 9.07 5.26 3.53
N HIS A 173 9.14 5.14 2.20
CA HIS A 173 8.16 4.38 1.42
C HIS A 173 8.17 2.88 1.72
N PRO A 174 9.30 2.14 1.56
CA PRO A 174 9.32 0.70 1.85
C PRO A 174 8.90 0.37 3.29
N PRO A 175 9.38 1.05 4.36
CA PRO A 175 8.91 0.77 5.71
C PRO A 175 7.40 0.92 5.89
N LEU A 176 6.79 1.97 5.34
CA LEU A 176 5.33 2.17 5.41
C LEU A 176 4.58 1.08 4.63
N LEU A 177 5.04 0.74 3.42
CA LEU A 177 4.41 -0.31 2.63
C LEU A 177 4.51 -1.67 3.32
N TYR A 178 5.66 -2.00 3.91
CA TYR A 178 5.88 -3.25 4.63
C TYR A 178 5.07 -3.31 5.92
N LEU A 179 4.90 -2.20 6.66
CA LEU A 179 3.97 -2.15 7.79
C LEU A 179 2.54 -2.53 7.36
N GLY A 180 2.12 -2.11 6.16
CA GLY A 180 0.85 -2.52 5.57
C GLY A 180 0.80 -4.01 5.20
N TYR A 181 1.76 -4.48 4.40
CA TYR A 181 1.80 -5.86 3.89
C TYR A 181 1.94 -6.89 5.00
N VAL A 182 2.94 -6.70 5.85
CA VAL A 182 3.27 -7.60 6.94
C VAL A 182 2.15 -7.58 8.00
N GLY A 183 1.53 -6.42 8.22
CA GLY A 183 0.41 -6.29 9.15
C GLY A 183 -0.78 -7.20 8.80
N LEU A 184 -1.01 -7.51 7.52
CA LEU A 184 -2.07 -8.44 7.08
C LEU A 184 -1.85 -9.88 7.55
N THR A 185 -0.63 -10.24 8.01
CA THR A 185 -0.35 -11.54 8.63
C THR A 185 -1.19 -11.76 9.90
N ILE A 186 -1.51 -10.70 10.65
CA ILE A 186 -2.32 -10.81 11.86
C ILE A 186 -3.79 -11.16 11.51
N PRO A 187 -4.52 -10.41 10.66
CA PRO A 187 -5.83 -10.82 10.18
C PRO A 187 -5.87 -12.22 9.57
N PHE A 188 -4.85 -12.59 8.77
CA PHE A 188 -4.71 -13.94 8.24
C PHE A 188 -4.67 -14.98 9.36
N SER A 189 -3.81 -14.78 10.37
CA SER A 189 -3.67 -15.70 11.49
C SER A 189 -4.94 -15.82 12.34
N PHE A 190 -5.69 -14.72 12.51
CA PHE A 190 -7.02 -14.73 13.13
C PHE A 190 -8.04 -15.55 12.33
N SER A 191 -7.99 -15.48 11.00
CA SER A 191 -8.85 -16.27 10.11
C SER A 191 -8.53 -17.76 10.17
N ILE A 192 -7.25 -18.14 10.11
CA ILE A 192 -6.83 -19.54 10.26
C ILE A 192 -7.21 -20.09 11.63
N ALA A 193 -7.00 -19.31 12.70
CA ALA A 193 -7.40 -19.72 14.05
C ALA A 193 -8.92 -19.93 14.16
N ALA A 194 -9.72 -19.09 13.52
CA ALA A 194 -11.18 -19.23 13.51
C ALA A 194 -11.63 -20.46 12.72
N LEU A 195 -10.98 -20.75 11.58
CA LEU A 195 -11.19 -21.98 10.81
C LEU A 195 -10.88 -23.24 11.61
N LEU A 196 -9.75 -23.24 12.32
CA LEU A 196 -9.35 -24.33 13.21
C LEU A 196 -10.25 -24.47 14.44
N GLN A 197 -10.86 -23.38 14.90
CA GLN A 197 -11.88 -23.40 15.96
C GLN A 197 -13.24 -23.86 15.42
N GLY A 198 -13.53 -23.62 14.14
CA GLY A 198 -14.82 -23.88 13.51
C GLY A 198 -15.89 -22.85 13.87
N GLU A 199 -15.52 -21.68 14.40
CA GLU A 199 -16.46 -20.67 14.85
C GLU A 199 -15.97 -19.26 14.51
N VAL A 200 -16.87 -18.43 13.97
CA VAL A 200 -16.66 -17.00 13.75
C VAL A 200 -17.75 -16.22 14.46
N THR A 201 -17.38 -15.37 15.41
CA THR A 201 -18.31 -14.61 16.24
C THR A 201 -18.22 -13.11 15.95
N ARG A 202 -19.16 -12.33 16.52
CA ARG A 202 -19.06 -10.88 16.52
C ARG A 202 -17.86 -10.36 17.31
N GLU A 203 -17.47 -11.06 18.38
CA GLU A 203 -16.28 -10.71 19.17
C GLU A 203 -15.00 -10.93 18.36
N TRP A 204 -14.91 -12.03 17.60
CA TRP A 204 -13.82 -12.24 16.64
C TRP A 204 -13.66 -11.04 15.69
N ALA A 205 -14.77 -10.56 15.12
CA ALA A 205 -14.75 -9.42 14.21
C ALA A 205 -14.26 -8.13 14.91
N LYS A 206 -14.58 -7.93 16.19
CA LYS A 206 -14.08 -6.78 16.97
C LYS A 206 -12.58 -6.89 17.26
N TRP A 207 -12.07 -8.11 17.50
CA TRP A 207 -10.65 -8.32 17.79
C TRP A 207 -9.77 -8.15 16.56
N VAL A 208 -10.18 -8.65 15.40
CA VAL A 208 -9.37 -8.62 14.18
C VAL A 208 -9.39 -7.24 13.48
N LYS A 209 -10.49 -6.50 13.61
CA LYS A 209 -10.71 -5.26 12.86
C LYS A 209 -9.68 -4.15 13.09
N PRO A 210 -9.18 -3.86 14.32
CA PRO A 210 -8.12 -2.89 14.51
C PRO A 210 -6.85 -3.23 13.73
N TRP A 211 -6.51 -4.53 13.60
CA TRP A 211 -5.36 -4.98 12.83
C TRP A 211 -5.57 -4.78 11.33
N ILE A 212 -6.75 -5.12 10.80
CA ILE A 212 -7.10 -4.85 9.40
C ILE A 212 -6.99 -3.35 9.10
N LEU A 213 -7.52 -2.51 10.00
CA LEU A 213 -7.51 -1.06 9.84
C LEU A 213 -6.11 -0.47 9.91
N LEU A 214 -5.27 -0.97 10.81
CA LEU A 214 -3.87 -0.57 10.91
C LEU A 214 -3.10 -0.90 9.62
N SER A 215 -3.25 -2.12 9.10
CA SER A 215 -2.65 -2.53 7.82
C SER A 215 -3.14 -1.67 6.65
N TRP A 216 -4.45 -1.38 6.61
CA TRP A 216 -5.04 -0.53 5.56
C TRP A 216 -4.51 0.91 5.58
N ILE A 217 -4.30 1.50 6.76
CA ILE A 217 -3.70 2.84 6.90
C ILE A 217 -2.29 2.85 6.34
N PHE A 218 -1.46 1.89 6.73
CA PHE A 218 -0.07 1.81 6.26
C PHE A 218 0.03 1.47 4.77
N LEU A 219 -0.83 0.60 4.24
CA LEU A 219 -0.96 0.39 2.80
C LEU A 219 -1.30 1.69 2.07
N THR A 220 -2.30 2.43 2.55
CA THR A 220 -2.73 3.71 1.95
C THR A 220 -1.57 4.70 1.93
N LEU A 221 -0.88 4.88 3.06
CA LEU A 221 0.26 5.80 3.17
C LEU A 221 1.47 5.34 2.34
N GLY A 222 1.79 4.04 2.37
CA GLY A 222 2.87 3.45 1.60
C GLY A 222 2.68 3.66 0.11
N ILE A 223 1.51 3.30 -0.43
CA ILE A 223 1.18 3.48 -1.86
C ILE A 223 1.18 4.97 -2.23
N THR A 224 0.59 5.83 -1.39
CA THR A 224 0.57 7.29 -1.61
C THR A 224 1.97 7.87 -1.71
N LEU A 225 2.84 7.49 -0.78
CA LEU A 225 4.22 7.96 -0.75
C LEU A 225 5.03 7.41 -1.93
N GLY A 226 4.77 6.17 -2.34
CA GLY A 226 5.38 5.56 -3.53
C GLY A 226 4.99 6.31 -4.80
N SER A 227 3.71 6.60 -4.97
CA SER A 227 3.20 7.41 -6.09
C SER A 227 3.79 8.82 -6.10
N TRP A 228 3.90 9.47 -4.94
CA TRP A 228 4.52 10.79 -4.83
C TRP A 228 6.01 10.75 -5.18
N TRP A 229 6.73 9.74 -4.71
CA TRP A 229 8.14 9.53 -5.01
C TRP A 229 8.38 9.27 -6.50
N ALA A 230 7.65 8.31 -7.08
CA ALA A 230 7.71 8.00 -8.50
C ALA A 230 7.43 9.22 -9.39
N TYR A 231 6.49 10.09 -8.95
CA TYR A 231 6.15 11.31 -9.68
C TYR A 231 7.32 12.29 -9.83
N TYR A 232 8.15 12.48 -8.80
CA TYR A 232 9.27 13.41 -8.89
C TYR A 232 10.57 12.77 -9.37
N GLU A 233 10.83 11.52 -9.00
CA GLU A 233 12.12 10.86 -9.26
C GLU A 233 12.24 10.31 -10.69
N LEU A 234 11.17 9.71 -11.23
CA LEU A 234 11.28 8.94 -12.48
C LEU A 234 11.21 9.78 -13.77
N GLY A 235 11.03 11.10 -13.69
CA GLY A 235 11.19 11.97 -14.86
C GLY A 235 10.06 11.95 -15.91
N TRP A 236 8.98 11.17 -15.72
CA TRP A 236 7.91 10.97 -16.74
C TRP A 236 6.65 11.82 -16.49
N GLY A 237 6.63 12.58 -15.40
CA GLY A 237 5.60 13.58 -15.11
C GLY A 237 4.21 13.02 -14.79
N GLY A 238 4.07 11.75 -14.45
CA GLY A 238 2.82 11.14 -13.97
C GLY A 238 2.97 10.45 -12.62
N TRP A 239 1.84 10.06 -12.01
CA TRP A 239 1.77 9.60 -10.63
C TRP A 239 1.49 8.09 -10.49
N TRP A 240 1.11 7.43 -11.58
CA TRP A 240 0.78 5.99 -11.63
C TRP A 240 0.96 5.45 -13.05
N PHE A 241 1.89 4.53 -13.23
CA PHE A 241 2.30 3.96 -14.51
C PHE A 241 1.53 2.69 -14.93
N TRP A 242 0.85 2.02 -13.99
CA TRP A 242 0.22 0.70 -14.18
C TRP A 242 1.22 -0.43 -14.47
N ASP A 243 2.43 -0.35 -13.91
CA ASP A 243 3.42 -1.41 -14.01
C ASP A 243 3.18 -2.53 -12.98
N PRO A 244 3.82 -3.70 -13.13
CA PRO A 244 3.62 -4.83 -12.23
C PRO A 244 3.81 -4.51 -10.75
N VAL A 245 4.79 -3.68 -10.38
CA VAL A 245 5.10 -3.38 -8.96
C VAL A 245 4.02 -2.48 -8.34
N GLU A 246 3.59 -1.46 -9.07
CA GLU A 246 2.45 -0.62 -8.67
C GLU A 246 1.17 -1.46 -8.55
N ASN A 247 0.88 -2.30 -9.55
CA ASN A 247 -0.32 -3.13 -9.57
C ASN A 247 -0.38 -4.09 -8.38
N VAL A 248 0.71 -4.82 -8.08
CA VAL A 248 0.74 -5.74 -6.94
C VAL A 248 0.66 -5.02 -5.59
N SER A 249 0.93 -3.72 -5.54
CA SER A 249 0.67 -2.91 -4.34
C SER A 249 -0.79 -2.52 -4.17
N LEU A 250 -1.49 -2.28 -5.26
CA LEU A 250 -2.91 -1.95 -5.25
C LEU A 250 -3.79 -3.16 -4.90
N LEU A 251 -3.38 -4.36 -5.32
CA LEU A 251 -4.13 -5.61 -5.14
C LEU A 251 -4.49 -5.92 -3.66
N PRO A 252 -3.55 -6.02 -2.70
CA PRO A 252 -3.87 -6.16 -1.29
C PRO A 252 -4.71 -5.01 -0.73
N TRP A 253 -4.51 -3.77 -1.21
CA TRP A 253 -5.28 -2.62 -0.74
C TRP A 253 -6.76 -2.71 -1.11
N LEU A 254 -7.07 -3.15 -2.33
CA LEU A 254 -8.45 -3.37 -2.79
C LEU A 254 -9.15 -4.46 -1.94
N LEU A 255 -8.50 -5.60 -1.74
CA LEU A 255 -9.07 -6.68 -0.91
C LEU A 255 -9.14 -6.30 0.57
N THR A 256 -8.18 -5.54 1.09
CA THR A 256 -8.23 -5.04 2.46
C THR A 256 -9.37 -4.02 2.64
N THR A 257 -9.63 -3.19 1.63
CA THR A 257 -10.79 -2.28 1.63
C THR A 257 -12.09 -3.08 1.65
N ALA A 258 -12.23 -4.12 0.83
CA ALA A 258 -13.38 -5.02 0.88
C ALA A 258 -13.48 -5.74 2.25
N LEU A 259 -12.35 -6.15 2.82
CA LEU A 259 -12.27 -6.82 4.12
C LEU A 259 -12.74 -5.90 5.26
N LEU A 260 -12.38 -4.62 5.25
CA LEU A 260 -12.85 -3.64 6.23
C LEU A 260 -14.38 -3.47 6.22
N HIS A 261 -14.97 -3.47 5.04
CA HIS A 261 -16.43 -3.40 4.87
C HIS A 261 -17.08 -4.72 5.30
N SER A 262 -16.51 -5.86 4.90
CA SER A 262 -17.02 -7.20 5.26
C SER A 262 -16.99 -7.43 6.77
N VAL A 263 -15.86 -7.17 7.43
CA VAL A 263 -15.73 -7.36 8.88
C VAL A 263 -16.68 -6.46 9.66
N LYS A 264 -17.07 -5.30 9.11
CA LYS A 264 -18.10 -4.44 9.71
C LYS A 264 -19.47 -5.08 9.70
N VAL A 265 -19.83 -5.76 8.60
CA VAL A 265 -21.08 -6.54 8.51
C VAL A 265 -21.03 -7.71 9.50
N THR A 266 -19.91 -8.42 9.60
CA THR A 266 -19.74 -9.49 10.60
C THR A 266 -19.89 -8.97 12.03
N GLU A 267 -19.22 -7.85 12.37
CA GLU A 267 -19.29 -7.19 13.68
C GLU A 267 -20.74 -6.79 14.04
N LYS A 268 -21.48 -6.19 13.11
CA LYS A 268 -22.80 -5.61 13.40
C LYS A 268 -23.95 -6.58 13.24
N ARG A 269 -23.85 -7.50 12.29
CA ARG A 269 -24.98 -8.30 11.81
C ARG A 269 -24.77 -9.79 11.93
N ASP A 270 -23.57 -10.24 12.29
CA ASP A 270 -23.22 -11.67 12.32
C ASP A 270 -23.35 -12.34 10.93
N GLY A 271 -23.19 -11.56 9.86
CA GLY A 271 -23.23 -12.00 8.46
C GLY A 271 -21.85 -11.93 7.78
N LEU A 272 -21.76 -12.43 6.55
CA LEU A 272 -20.54 -12.44 5.73
C LEU A 272 -19.30 -13.07 6.42
N LYS A 273 -19.51 -14.06 7.29
CA LYS A 273 -18.42 -14.70 8.06
C LYS A 273 -17.40 -15.38 7.14
N SER A 274 -17.89 -16.26 6.26
CA SER A 274 -17.10 -16.97 5.25
C SER A 274 -16.37 -15.99 4.34
N TRP A 275 -17.11 -15.00 3.80
CA TRP A 275 -16.57 -13.96 2.95
C TRP A 275 -15.46 -13.14 3.62
N THR A 276 -15.63 -12.78 4.89
CA THR A 276 -14.59 -12.03 5.65
C THR A 276 -13.33 -12.86 5.85
N ILE A 277 -13.47 -14.17 6.11
CA ILE A 277 -12.33 -15.07 6.20
C ILE A 277 -11.61 -15.19 4.86
N LEU A 278 -12.36 -15.42 3.77
CA LEU A 278 -11.80 -15.53 2.43
C LEU A 278 -11.02 -14.28 2.03
N LEU A 279 -11.60 -13.10 2.23
CA LEU A 279 -10.92 -11.82 1.96
C LEU A 279 -9.64 -11.64 2.77
N SER A 280 -9.62 -12.08 4.03
CA SER A 280 -8.42 -12.03 4.87
C SER A 280 -7.31 -12.96 4.35
N ILE A 281 -7.69 -14.17 3.92
CA ILE A 281 -6.76 -15.12 3.29
C ILE A 281 -6.19 -14.53 2.00
N LEU A 282 -7.07 -14.11 1.08
CA LEU A 282 -6.67 -13.57 -0.22
C LEU A 282 -5.84 -12.29 -0.08
N ALA A 283 -6.20 -11.37 0.83
CA ALA A 283 -5.44 -10.14 1.03
C ALA A 283 -3.98 -10.42 1.44
N PHE A 284 -3.76 -11.37 2.36
CA PHE A 284 -2.40 -11.79 2.74
C PHE A 284 -1.70 -12.58 1.63
N SER A 285 -2.39 -13.50 0.95
CA SER A 285 -1.82 -14.22 -0.20
C SER A 285 -1.35 -13.27 -1.31
N LEU A 286 -2.05 -12.16 -1.54
CA LEU A 286 -1.65 -11.16 -2.54
C LEU A 286 -0.41 -10.37 -2.12
N THR A 287 -0.10 -10.22 -0.82
CA THR A 287 1.18 -9.61 -0.40
C THR A 287 2.35 -10.56 -0.65
N LEU A 288 2.15 -11.87 -0.45
CA LEU A 288 3.13 -12.90 -0.81
C LEU A 288 3.34 -12.95 -2.33
N LEU A 289 2.27 -12.88 -3.11
CA LEU A 289 2.34 -12.81 -4.57
C LEU A 289 3.08 -11.55 -5.04
N GLY A 290 2.78 -10.38 -4.44
CA GLY A 290 3.52 -9.15 -4.73
C GLY A 290 5.01 -9.28 -4.40
N THR A 291 5.34 -9.95 -3.29
CA THR A 291 6.74 -10.24 -2.93
C THR A 291 7.40 -11.13 -3.98
N PHE A 292 6.71 -12.15 -4.49
CA PHE A 292 7.19 -12.99 -5.58
C PHE A 292 7.44 -12.19 -6.86
N ILE A 293 6.45 -11.41 -7.32
CA ILE A 293 6.54 -10.64 -8.57
C ILE A 293 7.69 -9.62 -8.55
N VAL A 294 7.83 -8.87 -7.45
CA VAL A 294 8.86 -7.83 -7.32
C VAL A 294 10.27 -8.44 -7.30
N ARG A 295 10.42 -9.70 -6.87
CA ARG A 295 11.73 -10.30 -6.53
C ARG A 295 12.18 -11.38 -7.50
N SER A 296 11.26 -12.00 -8.23
CA SER A 296 11.57 -13.10 -9.15
C SER A 296 12.31 -12.63 -10.41
N GLY A 297 12.18 -11.35 -10.79
CA GLY A 297 12.73 -10.84 -12.05
C GLY A 297 11.97 -11.29 -13.29
N LEU A 298 10.83 -11.96 -13.12
CA LEU A 298 10.03 -12.49 -14.23
C LEU A 298 9.25 -11.43 -15.00
N LEU A 299 9.01 -10.26 -14.39
CA LEU A 299 8.29 -9.16 -15.02
C LEU A 299 9.15 -7.91 -15.00
N THR A 300 9.20 -7.21 -16.14
CA THR A 300 9.91 -5.94 -16.25
C THR A 300 9.13 -4.82 -15.54
N SER A 301 9.84 -4.03 -14.74
CA SER A 301 9.27 -2.89 -14.02
C SER A 301 10.34 -1.83 -13.77
N VAL A 302 9.95 -0.56 -13.88
CA VAL A 302 10.79 0.59 -13.52
C VAL A 302 11.00 0.72 -12.02
N HIS A 303 10.22 -0.01 -11.21
CA HIS A 303 10.28 -0.01 -9.75
C HIS A 303 10.96 -1.28 -9.18
N ALA A 304 11.50 -2.15 -10.03
CA ALA A 304 12.22 -3.35 -9.62
C ALA A 304 13.73 -3.10 -9.59
N PHE A 305 14.30 -3.01 -8.38
CA PHE A 305 15.73 -2.72 -8.18
C PHE A 305 16.56 -3.93 -7.75
N ALA A 306 15.89 -5.04 -7.46
CA ALA A 306 16.51 -6.24 -6.95
C ALA A 306 15.68 -7.43 -7.47
N SER A 307 16.25 -8.19 -8.41
CA SER A 307 15.66 -9.40 -8.99
C SER A 307 16.63 -10.58 -8.92
N ASP A 308 16.13 -11.77 -8.57
CA ASP A 308 16.89 -13.03 -8.58
C ASP A 308 15.92 -14.22 -8.78
N PRO A 309 15.95 -14.89 -9.95
CA PRO A 309 15.05 -16.01 -10.25
C PRO A 309 15.12 -17.17 -9.24
N ALA A 310 16.31 -17.48 -8.71
CA ALA A 310 16.48 -18.58 -7.76
C ALA A 310 15.72 -18.30 -6.45
N ARG A 311 15.73 -17.04 -6.00
CA ARG A 311 14.97 -16.59 -4.83
C ARG A 311 13.46 -16.60 -5.09
N GLY A 312 13.06 -16.27 -6.32
CA GLY A 312 11.66 -16.32 -6.76
C GLY A 312 11.02 -17.69 -6.54
N ILE A 313 11.74 -18.78 -6.82
CA ILE A 313 11.22 -20.15 -6.67
C ILE A 313 10.85 -20.46 -5.20
N PHE A 314 11.69 -20.07 -4.24
CA PHE A 314 11.37 -20.29 -2.82
C PHE A 314 10.08 -19.55 -2.43
N ILE A 315 9.96 -18.27 -2.80
CA ILE A 315 8.78 -17.46 -2.47
C ILE A 315 7.54 -18.05 -3.15
N LEU A 316 7.66 -18.57 -4.37
CA LEU A 316 6.56 -19.23 -5.08
C LEU A 316 6.10 -20.49 -4.34
N ILE A 317 7.02 -21.37 -3.93
CA ILE A 317 6.69 -22.58 -3.15
C ILE A 317 6.01 -22.18 -1.84
N PHE A 318 6.56 -21.19 -1.13
CA PHE A 318 5.99 -20.70 0.12
C PHE A 318 4.59 -20.10 -0.09
N LEU A 319 4.39 -19.29 -1.13
CA LEU A 319 3.10 -18.75 -1.55
C LEU A 319 2.09 -19.86 -1.81
N VAL A 320 2.46 -20.90 -2.56
CA VAL A 320 1.60 -22.04 -2.88
C VAL A 320 1.20 -22.77 -1.61
N ILE A 321 2.15 -23.11 -0.73
CA ILE A 321 1.87 -23.82 0.53
C ILE A 321 0.91 -23.00 1.40
N VAL A 322 1.18 -21.72 1.61
CA VAL A 322 0.37 -20.85 2.47
C VAL A 322 -1.02 -20.62 1.87
N THR A 323 -1.09 -20.32 0.57
CA THR A 323 -2.36 -19.98 -0.10
C THR A 323 -3.20 -21.22 -0.33
N ALA A 324 -2.65 -22.29 -0.91
CA ALA A 324 -3.39 -23.52 -1.13
C ALA A 324 -3.78 -24.18 0.20
N GLY A 325 -2.88 -24.22 1.19
CA GLY A 325 -3.18 -24.78 2.51
C GLY A 325 -4.30 -24.03 3.24
N SER A 326 -4.28 -22.70 3.21
CA SER A 326 -5.33 -21.88 3.83
C SER A 326 -6.67 -21.96 3.09
N LEU A 327 -6.67 -21.95 1.76
CA LEU A 327 -7.89 -22.11 0.95
C LEU A 327 -8.47 -23.53 1.06
N PHE A 328 -7.62 -24.56 1.15
CA PHE A 328 -8.06 -25.92 1.39
C PHE A 328 -8.72 -26.05 2.77
N LEU A 329 -8.09 -25.49 3.83
CA LEU A 329 -8.70 -25.44 5.15
C LEU A 329 -10.01 -24.66 5.16
N TYR A 330 -10.08 -23.54 4.41
CA TYR A 330 -11.29 -22.77 4.20
C TYR A 330 -12.41 -23.63 3.60
N ALA A 331 -12.13 -24.35 2.51
CA ALA A 331 -13.09 -25.23 1.87
C ALA A 331 -13.61 -26.32 2.83
N LEU A 332 -12.72 -26.96 3.61
CA LEU A 332 -13.09 -28.00 4.58
C LEU A 332 -13.95 -27.50 5.76
N LYS A 333 -13.91 -26.20 6.08
CA LYS A 333 -14.58 -25.63 7.26
C LYS A 333 -15.73 -24.70 6.89
N LEU A 334 -15.98 -24.48 5.59
CA LEU A 334 -16.94 -23.52 5.09
C LEU A 334 -18.33 -23.73 5.69
N GLU A 335 -18.85 -24.96 5.64
CA GLU A 335 -20.18 -25.31 6.15
C GLU A 335 -20.35 -25.04 7.65
N LYS A 336 -19.28 -25.17 8.44
CA LYS A 336 -19.30 -24.92 9.89
C LYS A 336 -19.35 -23.43 10.22
N ILE A 337 -18.82 -22.59 9.35
CA ILE A 337 -18.68 -21.14 9.57
C ILE A 337 -19.84 -20.37 8.97
N GLU A 338 -20.40 -20.89 7.88
CA GLU A 338 -21.48 -20.24 7.17
C GLU A 338 -22.75 -20.20 8.03
N ASN A 339 -23.34 -19.01 8.14
CA ASN A 339 -24.57 -18.82 8.88
C ASN A 339 -25.69 -18.59 7.87
N LYS A 340 -26.71 -19.46 7.85
CA LYS A 340 -27.88 -19.39 6.93
C LYS A 340 -28.85 -18.25 7.25
N LYS A 341 -28.36 -17.08 7.67
CA LYS A 341 -29.21 -15.91 7.90
C LYS A 341 -29.49 -15.25 6.55
N SER A 342 -30.77 -15.11 6.20
CA SER A 342 -31.19 -14.39 5.02
C SER A 342 -30.72 -12.93 5.07
N MET A 343 -30.11 -12.46 3.99
CA MET A 343 -29.76 -11.06 3.79
C MET A 343 -30.84 -10.40 2.95
N TYR A 344 -31.24 -9.19 3.34
CA TYR A 344 -32.12 -8.37 2.51
C TYR A 344 -31.29 -7.71 1.41
N LEU A 345 -31.74 -7.84 0.15
CA LEU A 345 -31.05 -7.25 -1.00
C LEU A 345 -30.96 -5.72 -0.89
N VAL A 346 -32.06 -5.05 -0.53
CA VAL A 346 -32.09 -3.60 -0.33
C VAL A 346 -31.79 -3.26 1.14
N SER A 347 -30.51 -3.28 1.46
CA SER A 347 -30.00 -3.02 2.81
C SER A 347 -28.56 -2.51 2.77
N ARG A 348 -28.10 -1.93 3.89
CA ARG A 348 -26.68 -1.59 4.02
C ARG A 348 -25.79 -2.84 3.87
N GLU A 349 -26.23 -4.00 4.37
CA GLU A 349 -25.52 -5.27 4.22
C GLU A 349 -25.37 -5.67 2.74
N GLY A 350 -26.48 -5.61 1.98
CA GLY A 350 -26.51 -5.95 0.56
C GLY A 350 -25.65 -5.00 -0.28
N GLY A 351 -25.74 -3.70 -0.02
CA GLY A 351 -24.91 -2.69 -0.69
C GLY A 351 -23.42 -2.87 -0.42
N LEU A 352 -23.04 -3.17 0.83
CA LEU A 352 -21.65 -3.48 1.19
C LEU A 352 -21.15 -4.77 0.54
N LEU A 353 -21.97 -5.83 0.48
CA LEU A 353 -21.62 -7.05 -0.23
C LEU A 353 -21.40 -6.79 -1.73
N LEU A 354 -22.32 -6.07 -2.37
CA LEU A 354 -22.20 -5.76 -3.80
C LEU A 354 -20.96 -4.91 -4.09
N ASN A 355 -20.66 -3.92 -3.24
CA ASN A 355 -19.42 -3.15 -3.33
C ASN A 355 -18.18 -4.04 -3.22
N ASN A 356 -18.17 -4.97 -2.26
CA ASN A 356 -17.08 -5.94 -2.11
C ASN A 356 -16.90 -6.79 -3.38
N ILE A 357 -17.98 -7.19 -4.05
CA ILE A 357 -17.90 -7.93 -5.32
C ILE A 357 -17.18 -7.09 -6.39
N PHE A 358 -17.52 -5.80 -6.55
CA PHE A 358 -16.82 -4.92 -7.49
C PHE A 358 -15.34 -4.71 -7.13
N LEU A 359 -15.01 -4.56 -5.85
CA LEU A 359 -13.62 -4.45 -5.39
C LEU A 359 -12.83 -5.73 -5.67
N CYS A 360 -13.42 -6.90 -5.40
CA CYS A 360 -12.81 -8.19 -5.72
C CYS A 360 -12.65 -8.39 -7.23
N ALA A 361 -13.65 -8.02 -8.02
CA ALA A 361 -13.59 -8.09 -9.48
C ALA A 361 -12.48 -7.18 -10.02
N SER A 362 -12.35 -5.97 -9.49
CA SER A 362 -11.28 -5.03 -9.85
C SER A 362 -9.90 -5.59 -9.51
N ALA A 363 -9.75 -6.20 -8.33
CA ALA A 363 -8.50 -6.87 -7.96
C ALA A 363 -8.21 -8.06 -8.89
N ALA A 364 -9.22 -8.86 -9.22
CA ALA A 364 -9.06 -10.02 -10.11
C ALA A 364 -8.63 -9.60 -11.53
N THR A 365 -9.24 -8.56 -12.11
CA THR A 365 -8.89 -8.11 -13.47
C THR A 365 -7.50 -7.46 -13.52
N ILE A 366 -7.12 -6.69 -12.51
CA ILE A 366 -5.76 -6.15 -12.40
C ILE A 366 -4.74 -7.29 -12.24
N LEU A 367 -5.06 -8.28 -11.38
CA LEU A 367 -4.21 -9.44 -11.19
C LEU A 367 -4.00 -10.19 -12.51
N LEU A 368 -5.09 -10.48 -13.23
CA LEU A 368 -5.05 -11.14 -14.52
C LEU A 368 -4.15 -10.39 -15.51
N GLY A 369 -4.35 -9.08 -15.70
CA GLY A 369 -3.50 -8.27 -16.58
C GLY A 369 -2.03 -8.24 -16.16
N THR A 370 -1.76 -8.30 -14.86
CA THR A 370 -0.40 -8.28 -14.31
C THR A 370 0.34 -9.60 -14.54
N ILE A 371 -0.35 -10.75 -14.39
CA ILE A 371 0.26 -12.07 -14.59
C ILE A 371 0.15 -12.57 -16.04
N TRP A 372 -0.64 -11.91 -16.89
CA TRP A 372 -0.87 -12.34 -18.27
C TRP A 372 0.43 -12.45 -19.09
N PRO A 373 1.38 -11.48 -19.03
CA PRO A 373 2.69 -11.64 -19.66
C PRO A 373 3.39 -12.95 -19.31
N LEU A 374 3.43 -13.30 -18.04
CA LEU A 374 4.07 -14.53 -17.55
C LEU A 374 3.41 -15.78 -18.12
N ILE A 375 2.08 -15.78 -18.24
CA ILE A 375 1.32 -16.91 -18.81
C ILE A 375 1.66 -17.06 -20.31
N ILE A 376 1.68 -15.95 -21.05
CA ILE A 376 2.01 -15.98 -22.49
C ILE A 376 3.45 -16.40 -22.71
N GLU A 377 4.40 -15.86 -21.95
CA GLU A 377 5.80 -16.24 -22.06
C GLU A 377 5.99 -17.76 -21.84
N ILE A 378 5.35 -18.35 -20.83
CA ILE A 378 5.43 -19.80 -20.56
C ILE A 378 4.81 -20.63 -21.70
N ILE A 379 3.71 -20.18 -22.31
CA ILE A 379 2.98 -20.96 -23.32
C ILE A 379 3.58 -20.78 -24.73
N THR A 380 3.96 -19.57 -25.09
CA THR A 380 4.35 -19.19 -26.46
C THR A 380 5.82 -18.83 -26.60
N GLY A 381 6.54 -18.60 -25.50
CA GLY A 381 7.91 -18.09 -25.50
C GLY A 381 8.02 -16.60 -25.89
N GLN A 382 6.90 -15.89 -26.04
CA GLN A 382 6.89 -14.48 -26.40
C GLN A 382 6.88 -13.59 -25.16
N ASP A 383 7.84 -12.68 -25.09
CA ASP A 383 7.85 -11.60 -24.09
C ASP A 383 6.92 -10.47 -24.55
N ILE A 384 5.86 -10.22 -23.76
CA ILE A 384 4.88 -9.17 -24.01
C ILE A 384 4.73 -8.29 -22.78
N SER A 385 4.34 -7.02 -22.96
CA SER A 385 4.03 -6.12 -21.86
C SER A 385 2.57 -5.68 -21.92
N VAL A 386 1.89 -5.68 -20.76
CA VAL A 386 0.54 -5.12 -20.62
C VAL A 386 0.65 -3.74 -19.96
N GLY A 387 0.24 -2.69 -20.67
CA GLY A 387 0.34 -1.31 -20.20
C GLY A 387 -1.00 -0.69 -19.75
N ALA A 388 -0.95 0.57 -19.34
CA ALA A 388 -2.08 1.36 -18.85
C ALA A 388 -3.39 1.27 -19.65
N PRO A 389 -3.41 1.19 -21.01
CA PRO A 389 -4.66 1.08 -21.76
C PRO A 389 -5.54 -0.11 -21.36
N TYR A 390 -4.94 -1.29 -21.14
CA TYR A 390 -5.67 -2.47 -20.67
C TYR A 390 -6.32 -2.20 -19.32
N PHE A 391 -5.52 -1.73 -18.36
CA PHE A 391 -5.99 -1.52 -16.99
C PHE A 391 -7.09 -0.46 -16.91
N LYS A 392 -6.97 0.64 -17.67
CA LYS A 392 -8.03 1.67 -17.73
C LYS A 392 -9.34 1.11 -18.27
N ILE A 393 -9.30 0.28 -19.32
CA ILE A 393 -10.50 -0.32 -19.92
C ILE A 393 -11.20 -1.27 -18.95
N VAL A 394 -10.47 -2.08 -18.19
CA VAL A 394 -11.07 -3.08 -17.28
C VAL A 394 -11.42 -2.51 -15.90
N PHE A 395 -10.63 -1.57 -15.39
CA PHE A 395 -10.79 -1.05 -14.03
C PHE A 395 -11.91 0.00 -13.93
N LEU A 396 -11.97 0.94 -14.89
CA LEU A 396 -12.92 2.06 -14.82
C LEU A 396 -14.39 1.59 -14.80
N PRO A 397 -14.84 0.64 -15.64
CA PRO A 397 -16.22 0.14 -15.61
C PRO A 397 -16.59 -0.59 -14.31
N LEU A 398 -15.61 -1.06 -13.53
CA LEU A 398 -15.85 -1.74 -12.26
C LEU A 398 -15.85 -0.74 -11.09
N ILE A 399 -14.91 0.21 -11.10
CA ILE A 399 -14.75 1.13 -9.97
C ILE A 399 -15.82 2.22 -9.94
N PHE A 400 -16.30 2.72 -11.09
CA PHE A 400 -17.35 3.74 -11.12
C PHE A 400 -18.66 3.26 -10.49
N PRO A 401 -19.21 2.07 -10.84
CA PRO A 401 -20.35 1.50 -10.13
C PRO A 401 -20.08 1.26 -8.65
N ALA A 402 -18.88 0.81 -8.27
CA ALA A 402 -18.52 0.61 -6.87
C ALA A 402 -18.59 1.93 -6.07
N ILE A 403 -18.05 3.03 -6.63
CA ILE A 403 -18.10 4.36 -6.03
C ILE A 403 -19.54 4.83 -5.92
N PHE A 404 -20.34 4.67 -6.97
CA PHE A 404 -21.76 5.04 -6.95
C PHE A 404 -22.53 4.26 -5.87
N LEU A 405 -22.34 2.95 -5.81
CA LEU A 405 -22.95 2.10 -4.79
C LEU A 405 -22.48 2.44 -3.37
N SER A 406 -21.26 2.94 -3.19
CA SER A 406 -20.77 3.35 -1.87
C SER A 406 -21.61 4.50 -1.29
N GLY A 407 -21.95 5.50 -2.11
CA GLY A 407 -22.78 6.63 -1.70
C GLY A 407 -24.20 6.22 -1.32
N ILE A 408 -24.78 5.27 -2.08
CA ILE A 408 -26.07 4.65 -1.75
C ILE A 408 -25.97 3.91 -0.41
N SER A 409 -24.97 3.04 -0.26
CA SER A 409 -24.80 2.15 0.89
C SER A 409 -24.60 2.90 2.20
N ILE A 410 -23.91 4.05 2.18
CA ILE A 410 -23.75 4.93 3.35
C ILE A 410 -25.10 5.39 3.91
N ASN A 411 -26.08 5.62 3.04
CA ASN A 411 -27.39 6.17 3.39
C ASN A 411 -28.46 5.09 3.68
N LEU A 412 -28.20 3.81 3.40
CA LEU A 412 -29.10 2.69 3.72
C LEU A 412 -29.06 2.33 5.21
N SER A 413 -30.17 1.84 5.77
CA SER A 413 -30.21 1.27 7.13
C SER A 413 -29.77 -0.20 7.15
N TRP A 414 -29.35 -0.68 8.33
CA TRP A 414 -29.14 -2.11 8.58
C TRP A 414 -30.50 -2.84 8.58
N LYS A 415 -30.54 -4.12 8.12
CA LYS A 415 -31.76 -4.93 7.90
C LYS A 415 -32.57 -4.51 6.69
N THR A 416 -33.74 -3.91 6.87
CA THR A 416 -34.60 -3.45 5.80
C THR A 416 -34.47 -1.94 5.70
N ALA A 417 -34.20 -1.44 4.50
CA ALA A 417 -34.42 -0.04 4.20
C ALA A 417 -35.94 0.19 4.13
N ASN A 418 -36.45 1.13 4.91
CA ASN A 418 -37.78 1.66 4.63
C ASN A 418 -37.66 2.47 3.33
N LEU A 419 -38.23 1.94 2.25
CA LEU A 419 -38.10 2.50 0.90
C LEU A 419 -38.70 3.89 0.80
N ASP A 420 -39.79 4.18 1.52
CA ASP A 420 -40.42 5.51 1.54
C ASP A 420 -39.51 6.54 2.23
N TYR A 421 -38.87 6.13 3.32
CA TYR A 421 -37.88 6.94 4.04
C TYR A 421 -36.60 7.15 3.22
N LEU A 422 -36.16 6.12 2.49
CA LEU A 422 -35.04 6.24 1.56
C LEU A 422 -35.41 7.22 0.44
N TYR A 423 -36.54 6.98 -0.24
CA TYR A 423 -36.99 7.74 -1.38
C TYR A 423 -37.10 9.23 -1.05
N SER A 424 -37.86 9.58 0.01
CA SER A 424 -38.14 10.96 0.43
C SER A 424 -36.93 11.86 0.66
N ARG A 425 -35.73 11.29 0.88
CA ARG A 425 -34.48 12.03 1.10
C ARG A 425 -33.43 11.77 0.03
N PHE A 426 -33.35 10.55 -0.47
CA PHE A 426 -32.40 10.16 -1.51
C PHE A 426 -32.69 10.89 -2.83
N TRP A 427 -33.97 11.17 -3.15
CA TRP A 427 -34.33 11.95 -4.33
C TRP A 427 -33.77 13.39 -4.28
N GLN A 428 -33.74 14.03 -3.10
CA GLN A 428 -33.19 15.37 -2.94
C GLN A 428 -31.68 15.39 -3.21
N LEU A 429 -30.95 14.37 -2.71
CA LEU A 429 -29.54 14.19 -3.01
C LEU A 429 -29.31 13.94 -4.50
N MET A 430 -30.17 13.14 -5.16
CA MET A 430 -30.12 12.91 -6.61
C MET A 430 -30.37 14.19 -7.40
N VAL A 431 -31.34 15.02 -7.02
CA VAL A 431 -31.62 16.28 -7.72
C VAL A 431 -30.45 17.25 -7.59
N VAL A 432 -29.90 17.43 -6.39
CA VAL A 432 -28.71 18.28 -6.19
C VAL A 432 -27.51 17.72 -6.96
N PHE A 433 -27.32 16.41 -6.94
CA PHE A 433 -26.29 15.74 -7.72
C PHE A 433 -26.42 16.02 -9.23
N ILE A 434 -27.60 15.76 -9.81
CA ILE A 434 -27.86 16.01 -11.23
C ILE A 434 -27.66 17.48 -11.56
N PHE A 435 -28.20 18.39 -10.75
CA PHE A 435 -28.05 19.84 -10.94
C PHE A 435 -26.58 20.28 -10.97
N LEU A 436 -25.76 19.85 -10.00
CA LEU A 436 -24.34 20.20 -9.95
C LEU A 436 -23.55 19.62 -11.14
N VAL A 437 -23.84 18.37 -11.53
CA VAL A 437 -23.20 17.72 -12.66
C VAL A 437 -23.59 18.40 -13.98
N SER A 438 -24.86 18.73 -14.16
CA SER A 438 -25.36 19.44 -15.34
C SER A 438 -24.76 20.83 -15.46
N ILE A 439 -24.72 21.62 -14.38
CA ILE A 439 -24.08 22.95 -14.39
C ILE A 439 -22.60 22.84 -14.74
N TYR A 440 -21.88 21.91 -14.13
CA TYR A 440 -20.47 21.71 -14.41
C TYR A 440 -20.23 21.38 -15.90
N TYR A 441 -21.05 20.49 -16.46
CA TYR A 441 -20.97 20.15 -17.88
C TYR A 441 -21.25 21.35 -18.79
N LEU A 442 -22.31 22.13 -18.49
CA LEU A 442 -22.70 23.30 -19.29
C LEU A 442 -21.67 24.44 -19.27
N ILE A 443 -20.87 24.56 -18.20
CA ILE A 443 -19.85 25.62 -18.08
C ILE A 443 -18.55 25.23 -18.77
N TYR A 444 -18.12 23.97 -18.64
CA TYR A 444 -16.73 23.58 -18.97
C TYR A 444 -16.60 22.66 -20.18
N GLU A 445 -17.69 22.09 -20.71
CA GLU A 445 -17.69 21.20 -21.90
C GLU A 445 -16.59 20.11 -21.86
N VAL A 446 -16.46 19.44 -20.71
CA VAL A 446 -15.34 18.52 -20.46
C VAL A 446 -15.52 17.13 -21.08
N PRO A 447 -14.41 16.40 -21.35
CA PRO A 447 -14.46 14.99 -21.72
C PRO A 447 -15.22 14.12 -20.71
N LEU A 448 -15.87 13.06 -21.20
CA LEU A 448 -16.70 12.14 -20.41
C LEU A 448 -15.98 11.60 -19.16
N LEU A 449 -14.69 11.27 -19.26
CA LEU A 449 -13.94 10.73 -18.12
C LEU A 449 -13.79 11.73 -16.97
N ILE A 450 -13.60 13.03 -17.28
CA ILE A 450 -13.57 14.10 -16.27
C ILE A 450 -14.94 14.24 -15.64
N LEU A 451 -16.00 14.22 -16.45
CA LEU A 451 -17.38 14.32 -15.97
C LEU A 451 -17.73 13.16 -15.01
N LEU A 452 -17.41 11.92 -15.39
CA LEU A 452 -17.61 10.73 -14.54
C LEU A 452 -16.82 10.81 -13.23
N GLY A 453 -15.59 11.31 -13.30
CA GLY A 453 -14.74 11.53 -12.13
C GLY A 453 -15.29 12.58 -11.15
N VAL A 454 -15.55 13.78 -11.65
CA VAL A 454 -16.09 14.90 -10.86
C VAL A 454 -17.45 14.55 -10.28
N SER A 455 -18.33 13.94 -11.08
CA SER A 455 -19.63 13.46 -10.59
C SER A 455 -19.46 12.42 -9.48
N SER A 456 -18.57 11.45 -9.62
CA SER A 456 -18.29 10.46 -8.58
C SER A 456 -17.79 11.10 -7.28
N ALA A 457 -16.93 12.11 -7.37
CA ALA A 457 -16.45 12.86 -6.19
C ALA A 457 -17.60 13.64 -5.50
N ILE A 458 -18.42 14.36 -6.27
CA ILE A 458 -19.61 15.07 -5.77
C ILE A 458 -20.58 14.08 -5.11
N TRP A 459 -20.79 12.93 -5.74
CA TRP A 459 -21.70 11.89 -5.25
C TRP A 459 -21.30 11.37 -3.86
N VAL A 460 -20.02 11.03 -3.67
CA VAL A 460 -19.51 10.57 -2.38
C VAL A 460 -19.61 11.68 -1.33
N LEU A 461 -19.25 12.91 -1.69
CA LEU A 461 -19.35 14.07 -0.81
C LEU A 461 -20.80 14.29 -0.32
N LEU A 462 -21.75 14.36 -1.24
CA LEU A 462 -23.17 14.52 -0.92
C LEU A 462 -23.70 13.35 -0.08
N SER A 463 -23.23 12.14 -0.34
CA SER A 463 -23.63 10.95 0.42
C SER A 463 -23.15 10.99 1.87
N VAL A 464 -21.91 11.46 2.11
CA VAL A 464 -21.36 11.67 3.45
C VAL A 464 -22.11 12.78 4.19
N ILE A 465 -22.35 13.91 3.53
CA ILE A 465 -23.13 15.02 4.10
C ILE A 465 -24.56 14.56 4.42
N GLY A 466 -25.18 13.79 3.53
CA GLY A 466 -26.51 13.21 3.69
C GLY A 466 -26.65 12.38 4.97
N ASP A 467 -25.76 11.41 5.19
CA ASP A 467 -25.77 10.57 6.40
C ASP A 467 -25.40 11.36 7.65
N PHE A 468 -24.47 12.31 7.56
CA PHE A 468 -24.11 13.18 8.69
C PHE A 468 -25.32 14.01 9.16
N LEU A 469 -25.97 14.73 8.24
CA LEU A 469 -27.20 15.48 8.52
C LEU A 469 -28.31 14.57 9.04
N ASN A 470 -28.36 13.31 8.60
CA ASN A 470 -29.35 12.35 9.09
C ASN A 470 -29.11 11.96 10.56
N LYS A 471 -27.86 11.86 11.00
CA LYS A 471 -27.56 11.61 12.42
C LYS A 471 -27.88 12.81 13.31
N LEU A 472 -27.86 14.02 12.76
CA LEU A 472 -28.19 15.24 13.49
C LEU A 472 -29.69 15.56 13.54
N SER A 473 -30.49 14.99 12.64
CA SER A 473 -31.94 15.25 12.61
C SER A 473 -32.64 14.65 13.84
N ASP A 474 -33.67 15.33 14.34
CA ASP A 474 -34.61 14.75 15.29
C ASP A 474 -35.81 14.15 14.57
N LYS A 475 -35.93 12.82 14.65
CA LYS A 475 -36.98 12.05 13.96
C LYS A 475 -38.39 12.35 14.48
N SER A 476 -38.51 13.00 15.64
CA SER A 476 -39.79 13.31 16.30
C SER A 476 -40.29 14.75 16.13
N LYS A 477 -39.47 15.69 15.65
CA LYS A 477 -39.81 17.14 15.64
C LYS A 477 -39.39 17.82 14.34
N SER A 478 -40.12 17.56 13.26
CA SER A 478 -40.02 18.30 11.98
C SER A 478 -38.60 18.42 11.40
N TYR A 479 -37.75 17.41 11.62
CA TYR A 479 -36.40 17.36 11.03
C TYR A 479 -35.50 18.55 11.37
N LYS A 480 -35.72 19.25 12.50
CA LYS A 480 -34.77 20.27 12.96
C LYS A 480 -33.41 19.64 13.27
N ILE A 481 -32.34 20.28 12.79
CA ILE A 481 -30.96 19.88 13.06
C ILE A 481 -30.65 20.14 14.53
N ASN A 482 -30.25 19.10 15.26
CA ASN A 482 -29.84 19.21 16.66
C ASN A 482 -28.31 19.08 16.78
N LEU A 483 -27.63 20.22 16.87
CA LEU A 483 -26.16 20.28 16.93
C LEU A 483 -25.57 19.62 18.19
N TYR A 484 -26.33 19.45 19.27
CA TYR A 484 -25.85 18.71 20.45
C TYR A 484 -25.56 17.24 20.15
N LYS A 485 -26.17 16.66 19.11
CA LYS A 485 -25.91 15.27 18.69
C LYS A 485 -24.52 15.08 18.10
N VAL A 486 -23.84 16.14 17.63
CA VAL A 486 -22.46 16.09 17.10
C VAL A 486 -21.54 15.42 18.13
N LYS A 487 -21.59 15.84 19.39
CA LYS A 487 -20.75 15.27 20.47
C LYS A 487 -21.08 13.81 20.81
N LYS A 488 -22.22 13.28 20.35
CA LYS A 488 -22.65 11.88 20.60
C LYS A 488 -22.24 10.92 19.47
N ILE A 489 -21.74 11.42 18.35
CA ILE A 489 -21.28 10.58 17.23
C ILE A 489 -19.93 9.94 17.62
N ARG A 490 -19.82 8.62 17.41
CA ARG A 490 -18.59 7.87 17.71
C ARG A 490 -17.46 8.23 16.76
N LEU A 491 -16.21 8.16 17.23
CA LEU A 491 -15.04 8.48 16.40
C LEU A 491 -14.92 7.54 15.19
N SER A 492 -15.33 6.28 15.31
CA SER A 492 -15.40 5.34 14.18
C SER A 492 -16.29 5.80 13.02
N ILE A 493 -17.31 6.62 13.29
CA ILE A 493 -18.19 7.20 12.27
C ILE A 493 -17.54 8.42 11.63
N TYR A 494 -16.92 9.30 12.42
CA TYR A 494 -16.11 10.40 11.87
C TYR A 494 -14.96 9.89 11.00
N GLY A 495 -14.29 8.83 11.45
CA GLY A 495 -13.24 8.17 10.68
C GLY A 495 -13.76 7.62 9.34
N MET A 496 -14.96 7.03 9.33
CA MET A 496 -15.62 6.60 8.09
C MET A 496 -15.92 7.79 7.16
N TYR A 497 -16.45 8.91 7.68
CA TYR A 497 -16.71 10.11 6.88
C TYR A 497 -15.43 10.69 6.28
N LEU A 498 -14.40 10.86 7.10
CA LEU A 498 -13.10 11.35 6.65
C LEU A 498 -12.51 10.42 5.59
N ALA A 499 -12.59 9.10 5.79
CA ALA A 499 -12.11 8.14 4.80
C ALA A 499 -12.80 8.32 3.43
N HIS A 500 -14.12 8.44 3.41
CA HIS A 500 -14.85 8.60 2.14
C HIS A 500 -14.71 10.01 1.55
N LEU A 501 -14.55 11.06 2.36
CA LEU A 501 -14.17 12.39 1.88
C LEU A 501 -12.79 12.37 1.21
N GLY A 502 -11.84 11.62 1.79
CA GLY A 502 -10.54 11.38 1.18
C GLY A 502 -10.65 10.70 -0.19
N VAL A 503 -11.53 9.69 -0.33
CA VAL A 503 -11.86 9.05 -1.63
C VAL A 503 -12.39 10.09 -2.63
N ALA A 504 -13.32 10.95 -2.21
CA ALA A 504 -13.88 11.99 -3.08
C ALA A 504 -12.80 12.98 -3.56
N VAL A 505 -11.94 13.44 -2.66
CA VAL A 505 -10.82 14.35 -2.99
C VAL A 505 -9.80 13.67 -3.91
N PHE A 506 -9.49 12.39 -3.65
CA PHE A 506 -8.59 11.60 -4.50
C PHE A 506 -9.13 11.45 -5.92
N ILE A 507 -10.39 11.03 -6.08
CA ILE A 507 -11.03 10.88 -7.40
C ILE A 507 -11.03 12.22 -8.14
N LEU A 508 -11.40 13.31 -7.46
CA LEU A 508 -11.38 14.65 -8.05
C LEU A 508 -9.97 15.02 -8.55
N GLY A 509 -8.94 14.75 -7.73
CA GLY A 509 -7.55 14.97 -8.11
C GLY A 509 -7.12 14.17 -9.33
N VAL A 510 -7.43 12.87 -9.37
CA VAL A 510 -7.09 12.00 -10.50
C VAL A 510 -7.77 12.48 -11.78
N SER A 511 -9.07 12.75 -11.72
CA SER A 511 -9.85 13.10 -12.91
C SER A 511 -9.48 14.47 -13.49
N LEU A 512 -9.26 15.47 -12.63
CA LEU A 512 -8.81 16.79 -13.08
C LEU A 512 -7.35 16.75 -13.54
N SER A 513 -6.47 16.08 -12.79
CA SER A 513 -5.05 16.04 -13.14
C SER A 513 -4.77 15.25 -14.39
N GLU A 514 -5.42 14.12 -14.65
CA GLU A 514 -5.24 13.40 -15.91
C GLU A 514 -5.94 14.14 -17.07
N GLY A 515 -7.14 14.65 -16.84
CA GLY A 515 -7.95 15.26 -17.90
C GLY A 515 -7.49 16.63 -18.37
N MET A 516 -6.80 17.40 -17.52
CA MET A 516 -6.32 18.75 -17.81
C MET A 516 -4.80 18.84 -17.98
N LYS A 517 -4.10 17.70 -17.95
CA LYS A 517 -2.64 17.66 -18.13
C LYS A 517 -2.27 18.16 -19.52
N THR A 518 -1.28 19.05 -19.58
CA THR A 518 -0.66 19.49 -20.83
C THR A 518 0.83 19.17 -20.80
N TYR A 519 1.41 18.80 -21.95
CA TYR A 519 2.81 18.42 -22.02
C TYR A 519 3.46 18.81 -23.34
N TYR A 520 4.78 18.91 -23.29
CA TYR A 520 5.66 19.10 -24.44
C TYR A 520 6.87 18.16 -24.33
N GLN A 521 7.33 17.64 -25.46
CA GLN A 521 8.56 16.86 -25.55
C GLN A 521 9.26 17.21 -26.86
N GLY A 522 10.52 17.63 -26.78
CA GLY A 522 11.31 18.04 -27.95
C GLY A 522 12.82 17.96 -27.70
N VAL A 523 13.61 18.07 -28.77
CA VAL A 523 15.06 18.23 -28.71
C VAL A 523 15.37 19.70 -28.88
N GLU A 524 16.04 20.29 -27.88
CA GLU A 524 16.12 21.74 -27.74
C GLU A 524 17.57 22.21 -27.62
N SER A 525 17.86 23.31 -28.31
CA SER A 525 19.12 24.04 -28.19
C SER A 525 19.01 25.16 -27.15
N LEU A 526 20.17 25.63 -26.67
CA LEU A 526 20.24 26.81 -25.82
C LEU A 526 19.58 28.02 -26.51
N ASN A 527 18.92 28.84 -25.69
CA ASN A 527 18.12 30.00 -26.06
C ASN A 527 16.82 29.69 -26.83
N ASN A 528 16.43 28.43 -27.02
CA ASN A 528 15.12 28.14 -27.60
C ASN A 528 13.98 28.39 -26.60
N LYS A 529 12.82 28.80 -27.13
CA LYS A 529 11.60 29.08 -26.38
C LYS A 529 10.58 27.96 -26.58
N ILE A 530 10.15 27.36 -25.48
CA ILE A 530 9.13 26.32 -25.43
C ILE A 530 7.84 26.96 -24.89
N LYS A 531 6.70 26.68 -25.52
CA LYS A 531 5.38 27.12 -25.04
C LYS A 531 4.56 25.92 -24.61
N VAL A 532 4.10 25.94 -23.35
CA VAL A 532 3.17 24.93 -22.79
C VAL A 532 2.09 25.66 -22.02
N ASN A 533 0.84 25.53 -22.46
CA ASN A 533 -0.28 26.27 -21.88
C ASN A 533 0.01 27.78 -21.79
N ASN A 534 -0.05 28.37 -20.59
CA ASN A 534 0.27 29.77 -20.29
C ASN A 534 1.74 30.01 -19.90
N PHE A 535 2.62 29.01 -20.06
CA PHE A 535 4.04 29.11 -19.74
C PHE A 535 4.88 29.28 -21.01
N THR A 536 5.73 30.30 -21.02
CA THR A 536 6.83 30.44 -21.98
C THR A 536 8.14 30.14 -21.26
N ILE A 537 8.86 29.12 -21.71
CA ILE A 537 10.04 28.58 -21.04
C ILE A 537 11.24 28.78 -21.96
N LEU A 538 12.26 29.50 -21.49
CA LEU A 538 13.52 29.72 -22.21
C LEU A 538 14.61 28.82 -21.64
N PHE A 539 15.22 27.96 -22.46
CA PHE A 539 16.38 27.18 -22.06
C PHE A 539 17.64 28.06 -22.08
N SER A 540 17.96 28.67 -20.95
CA SER A 540 18.92 29.79 -20.89
C SER A 540 20.38 29.39 -20.71
N LYS A 541 20.66 28.30 -19.97
CA LYS A 541 22.02 27.94 -19.57
C LYS A 541 22.16 26.43 -19.36
N LEU A 542 23.31 25.87 -19.74
CA LEU A 542 23.69 24.49 -19.46
C LEU A 542 25.08 24.50 -18.82
N GLU A 543 25.21 23.93 -17.64
CA GLU A 543 26.49 23.86 -16.90
C GLU A 543 26.77 22.43 -16.45
N LYS A 544 28.06 22.06 -16.37
CA LYS A 544 28.49 20.82 -15.74
C LYS A 544 29.16 21.16 -14.41
N ILE A 545 28.60 20.67 -13.32
CA ILE A 545 29.08 20.91 -11.95
C ILE A 545 29.51 19.59 -11.35
N LYS A 546 30.79 19.46 -11.00
CA LYS A 546 31.30 18.31 -10.24
C LYS A 546 30.95 18.49 -8.75
N LYS A 547 30.25 17.52 -8.17
CA LYS A 547 29.98 17.38 -6.73
C LYS A 547 30.79 16.22 -6.16
N GLU A 548 30.74 16.02 -4.84
CA GLU A 548 31.47 14.96 -4.15
C GLU A 548 31.04 13.55 -4.58
N ASN A 549 29.75 13.33 -4.83
CA ASN A 549 29.15 12.01 -5.12
C ASN A 549 28.71 11.85 -6.60
N TRP A 550 28.57 12.95 -7.37
CA TRP A 550 28.14 12.90 -8.77
C TRP A 550 28.64 14.11 -9.59
N ILE A 551 28.58 13.98 -10.91
CA ILE A 551 28.70 15.10 -11.85
C ILE A 551 27.28 15.48 -12.30
N SER A 552 26.87 16.72 -12.09
CA SER A 552 25.56 17.24 -12.48
C SER A 552 25.67 18.03 -13.78
N GLU A 553 24.94 17.63 -14.83
CA GLU A 553 24.61 18.51 -15.94
C GLU A 553 23.33 19.27 -15.56
N THR A 554 23.43 20.57 -15.35
CA THR A 554 22.31 21.43 -14.88
C THR A 554 21.82 22.33 -16.01
N GLY A 555 20.56 22.15 -16.41
CA GLY A 555 19.84 23.03 -17.32
C GLY A 555 19.05 24.10 -16.57
N THR A 556 19.33 25.39 -16.84
CA THR A 556 18.56 26.52 -16.31
C THR A 556 17.46 26.94 -17.29
N PHE A 557 16.23 26.97 -16.78
CA PHE A 557 15.03 27.39 -17.49
C PHE A 557 14.47 28.68 -16.89
N LEU A 558 14.30 29.72 -17.70
CA LEU A 558 13.58 30.93 -17.32
C LEU A 558 12.13 30.77 -17.75
N VAL A 559 11.23 30.70 -16.78
CA VAL A 559 9.80 30.48 -16.98
C VAL A 559 9.09 31.80 -16.80
N LYS A 560 8.40 32.23 -17.86
CA LYS A 560 7.54 33.41 -17.86
C LYS A 560 6.08 33.00 -17.97
N THR A 561 5.27 33.51 -17.05
CA THR A 561 3.81 33.48 -17.09
C THR A 561 3.28 34.88 -17.33
N ASN A 562 1.96 35.05 -17.43
CA ASN A 562 1.36 36.38 -17.59
C ASN A 562 1.68 37.33 -16.42
N ASN A 563 1.89 36.80 -15.21
CA ASN A 563 2.03 37.60 -13.99
C ASN A 563 3.41 37.48 -13.32
N ASP A 564 4.10 36.35 -13.50
CA ASP A 564 5.35 36.04 -12.79
C ASP A 564 6.44 35.53 -13.74
N GLU A 565 7.69 35.79 -13.37
CA GLU A 565 8.89 35.22 -13.98
C GLU A 565 9.76 34.57 -12.90
N PHE A 566 10.19 33.34 -13.14
CA PHE A 566 11.02 32.60 -12.20
C PHE A 566 11.95 31.60 -12.89
N LYS A 567 13.02 31.23 -12.19
CA LYS A 567 14.02 30.28 -12.66
C LYS A 567 13.74 28.88 -12.13
N MET A 568 13.94 27.87 -12.99
CA MET A 568 13.87 26.45 -12.65
C MET A 568 15.15 25.75 -13.13
N ASN A 569 15.69 24.84 -12.31
CA ASN A 569 16.90 24.08 -12.65
C ASN A 569 16.55 22.60 -12.69
N ALA A 570 16.73 21.96 -13.85
CA ALA A 570 16.62 20.51 -13.98
C ALA A 570 18.04 19.92 -14.11
N GLU A 571 18.28 18.77 -13.52
CA GLU A 571 19.60 18.13 -13.55
C GLU A 571 19.54 16.74 -14.16
N ARG A 572 20.63 16.38 -14.83
CA ARG A 572 21.00 15.01 -15.12
C ARG A 572 22.30 14.72 -14.39
N ARG A 573 22.24 13.83 -13.41
CA ARG A 573 23.38 13.47 -12.55
C ARG A 573 24.02 12.19 -13.07
N ILE A 574 25.35 12.10 -13.03
CA ILE A 574 26.11 10.88 -13.29
C ILE A 574 26.91 10.58 -12.02
N TYR A 575 26.57 9.49 -11.34
CA TYR A 575 27.21 9.13 -10.07
C TYR A 575 28.61 8.58 -10.30
N LEU A 576 29.57 9.01 -9.49
CA LEU A 576 30.99 8.72 -9.73
C LEU A 576 31.34 7.26 -9.48
N ASP A 577 30.69 6.66 -8.47
CA ASP A 577 30.94 5.31 -7.98
C ASP A 577 30.35 4.24 -8.90
N THR A 578 29.20 4.51 -9.52
CA THR A 578 28.49 3.53 -10.37
C THR A 578 28.53 3.86 -11.86
N GLY A 579 28.83 5.11 -12.23
CA GLY A 579 28.72 5.63 -13.61
C GLY A 579 27.28 5.73 -14.12
N MET A 580 26.26 5.39 -13.31
CA MET A 580 24.87 5.38 -13.73
C MET A 580 24.27 6.80 -13.72
N PRO A 581 23.49 7.17 -14.75
CA PRO A 581 22.79 8.44 -14.76
C PRO A 581 21.51 8.40 -13.89
N SER A 582 21.17 9.52 -13.27
CA SER A 582 19.85 9.80 -12.69
C SER A 582 19.32 11.15 -13.19
N THR A 583 18.00 11.34 -13.10
CA THR A 583 17.32 12.57 -13.51
C THR A 583 16.74 13.25 -12.29
N GLU A 584 16.90 14.56 -12.20
CA GLU A 584 16.32 15.39 -11.15
C GLU A 584 15.43 16.43 -11.81
N ALA A 585 14.13 16.23 -11.70
CA ALA A 585 13.15 17.11 -12.32
C ALA A 585 13.10 18.46 -11.60
N ALA A 586 13.02 19.54 -12.37
CA ALA A 586 12.69 20.84 -11.83
C ALA A 586 11.17 20.91 -11.60
N ILE A 587 10.73 21.10 -10.36
CA ILE A 587 9.31 21.15 -10.02
C ILE A 587 8.98 22.46 -9.33
N LYS A 588 8.22 23.33 -10.00
CA LYS A 588 7.59 24.50 -9.37
C LYS A 588 6.24 24.06 -8.85
N ARG A 589 6.11 24.04 -7.52
CA ARG A 589 4.88 23.68 -6.81
C ARG A 589 4.07 24.94 -6.53
N ASN A 590 2.90 25.06 -7.16
CA ASN A 590 1.85 26.00 -6.74
C ASN A 590 0.87 25.25 -5.82
N PHE A 591 -0.14 25.96 -5.27
CA PHE A 591 -1.04 25.38 -4.28
C PHE A 591 -1.78 24.11 -4.77
N PHE A 592 -2.18 24.07 -6.05
CA PHE A 592 -2.84 22.89 -6.64
C PHE A 592 -2.16 22.34 -7.90
N SER A 593 -1.32 23.11 -8.60
CA SER A 593 -0.70 22.70 -9.86
C SER A 593 0.82 22.64 -9.76
N HIS A 594 1.40 21.71 -10.52
CA HIS A 594 2.85 21.61 -10.67
C HIS A 594 3.26 21.90 -12.11
N LEU A 595 4.26 22.77 -12.29
CA LEU A 595 5.04 22.85 -13.52
C LEU A 595 6.29 22.01 -13.33
N TYR A 596 6.55 21.12 -14.27
CA TYR A 596 7.55 20.07 -14.18
C TYR A 596 8.41 20.10 -15.45
N ILE A 597 9.73 20.19 -15.29
CA ILE A 597 10.69 20.20 -16.40
C ILE A 597 11.74 19.12 -16.17
N VAL A 598 11.94 18.27 -17.17
CA VAL A 598 12.96 17.23 -17.18
C VAL A 598 13.89 17.44 -18.35
N MET A 599 15.19 17.33 -18.04
CA MET A 599 16.26 17.36 -19.01
C MET A 599 16.83 15.95 -19.17
N GLY A 600 16.66 15.39 -20.35
CA GLY A 600 17.21 14.10 -20.74
C GLY A 600 18.62 14.22 -21.31
N GLN A 601 19.04 13.15 -21.99
CA GLN A 601 20.34 13.08 -22.62
C GLN A 601 20.48 14.00 -23.85
N GLU A 602 21.71 14.10 -24.31
CA GLU A 602 22.06 14.79 -25.53
C GLU A 602 21.56 14.03 -26.77
N GLN A 603 20.94 14.73 -27.72
CA GLN A 603 20.43 14.12 -28.94
C GLN A 603 20.55 15.06 -30.16
N PRO A 604 21.22 14.66 -31.26
CA PRO A 604 22.15 13.53 -31.35
C PRO A 604 23.38 13.75 -30.46
N ALA A 605 24.09 12.67 -30.10
CA ALA A 605 25.29 12.76 -29.27
C ALA A 605 26.34 13.69 -29.91
N GLY A 606 26.89 14.64 -29.14
CA GLY A 606 27.85 15.64 -29.62
C GLY A 606 27.24 16.94 -30.16
N SER A 607 25.91 17.06 -30.24
CA SER A 607 25.22 18.28 -30.73
C SER A 607 25.11 19.42 -29.71
N GLY A 608 25.30 19.15 -28.42
CA GLY A 608 24.98 20.08 -27.33
C GLY A 608 23.48 20.24 -27.03
N ASN A 609 22.58 19.73 -27.89
CA ASN A 609 21.13 19.81 -27.68
C ASN A 609 20.67 18.83 -26.60
N ARG A 610 19.53 19.08 -25.96
CA ARG A 610 18.99 18.20 -24.91
C ARG A 610 17.56 17.80 -25.22
N ILE A 611 17.18 16.57 -24.87
CA ILE A 611 15.77 16.18 -24.81
C ILE A 611 15.13 16.93 -23.64
N ILE A 612 14.11 17.73 -23.89
CA ILE A 612 13.40 18.49 -22.86
C ILE A 612 11.95 18.04 -22.84
N ARG A 613 11.49 17.69 -21.65
CA ARG A 613 10.09 17.35 -21.37
C ARG A 613 9.53 18.35 -20.38
N VAL A 614 8.39 18.93 -20.72
CA VAL A 614 7.67 19.87 -19.86
C VAL A 614 6.28 19.34 -19.63
N TYR A 615 5.85 19.28 -18.37
CA TYR A 615 4.50 18.90 -18.00
C TYR A 615 3.89 19.98 -17.10
N HIS A 616 2.65 20.36 -17.39
CA HIS A 616 1.81 21.10 -16.46
C HIS A 616 0.72 20.16 -15.97
N ASN A 617 0.73 19.89 -14.66
CA ASN A 617 -0.16 18.96 -13.98
C ASN A 617 -1.08 19.74 -13.00
N PRO A 618 -2.26 20.19 -13.45
CA PRO A 618 -3.25 20.82 -12.58
C PRO A 618 -3.79 19.83 -11.53
N HIS A 619 -4.10 20.31 -10.33
CA HIS A 619 -4.78 19.54 -9.27
C HIS A 619 -4.08 18.25 -8.79
N ILE A 620 -2.85 17.97 -9.21
CA ILE A 620 -2.10 16.76 -8.86
C ILE A 620 -1.97 16.57 -7.34
N VAL A 621 -1.86 17.66 -6.58
CA VAL A 621 -1.74 17.66 -5.11
C VAL A 621 -2.98 17.03 -4.43
N LEU A 622 -4.17 17.15 -5.05
CA LEU A 622 -5.40 16.58 -4.51
C LEU A 622 -5.35 15.05 -4.43
N ILE A 623 -4.58 14.38 -5.29
CA ILE A 623 -4.40 12.93 -5.27
C ILE A 623 -3.81 12.51 -3.92
N TRP A 624 -2.64 13.04 -3.56
CA TRP A 624 -1.98 12.69 -2.31
C TRP A 624 -2.72 13.24 -1.09
N MET A 625 -3.28 14.45 -1.18
CA MET A 625 -4.09 15.02 -0.10
C MET A 625 -5.32 14.15 0.21
N GLY A 626 -6.03 13.68 -0.82
CA GLY A 626 -7.16 12.77 -0.67
C GLY A 626 -6.76 11.49 0.06
N ALA A 627 -5.65 10.88 -0.34
CA ALA A 627 -5.17 9.65 0.29
C ALA A 627 -4.66 9.84 1.73
N ILE A 628 -4.05 10.99 2.06
CA ILE A 628 -3.70 11.34 3.43
C ILE A 628 -4.96 11.51 4.29
N ILE A 629 -6.00 12.18 3.77
CA ILE A 629 -7.31 12.31 4.44
C ILE A 629 -7.93 10.91 4.65
N MET A 630 -7.80 10.00 3.67
CA MET A 630 -8.26 8.61 3.79
C MET A 630 -7.61 7.90 4.98
N ALA A 631 -6.27 7.92 5.02
CA ALA A 631 -5.49 7.32 6.09
C ALA A 631 -5.80 7.95 7.46
N PHE A 632 -5.94 9.28 7.52
CA PHE A 632 -6.33 9.99 8.74
C PHE A 632 -7.71 9.56 9.25
N GLY A 633 -8.68 9.35 8.36
CA GLY A 633 -9.98 8.77 8.72
C GLY A 633 -9.84 7.39 9.37
N GLY A 634 -8.92 6.55 8.87
CA GLY A 634 -8.55 5.29 9.49
C GLY A 634 -8.01 5.47 10.92
N VAL A 635 -7.08 6.41 11.13
CA VAL A 635 -6.51 6.72 12.45
C VAL A 635 -7.59 7.18 13.43
N VAL A 636 -8.47 8.10 13.02
CA VAL A 636 -9.60 8.56 13.84
C VAL A 636 -10.51 7.38 14.24
N SER A 637 -10.74 6.44 13.32
CA SER A 637 -11.52 5.24 13.62
C SER A 637 -10.80 4.30 14.61
N LEU A 638 -9.48 4.14 14.53
CA LEU A 638 -8.68 3.37 15.49
C LEU A 638 -8.76 3.94 16.91
N LEU A 639 -8.80 5.27 17.07
CA LEU A 639 -8.87 5.91 18.39
C LEU A 639 -10.17 5.57 19.15
N ASP A 640 -11.25 5.21 18.45
CA ASP A 640 -12.50 4.74 19.07
C ASP A 640 -12.31 3.40 19.81
N TYR A 641 -11.38 2.55 19.33
CA TYR A 641 -11.07 1.24 19.90
C TYR A 641 -10.19 1.31 21.17
N ARG A 642 -9.54 2.46 21.43
CA ARG A 642 -8.79 2.69 22.67
C ARG A 642 -9.68 2.53 23.91
N LYS A 643 -11.00 2.73 23.82
CA LYS A 643 -11.90 2.51 24.96
C LYS A 643 -12.29 1.04 25.17
N SER A 644 -12.21 0.17 24.15
CA SER A 644 -12.55 -1.26 24.29
C SER A 644 -11.33 -2.16 24.53
N ILE A 645 -10.13 -1.75 24.10
CA ILE A 645 -8.89 -2.52 24.30
C ILE A 645 -8.33 -2.33 25.73
N PHE A 646 -8.57 -1.16 26.34
CA PHE A 646 -8.00 -0.79 27.65
C PHE A 646 -8.94 -0.95 28.85
N LYS A 647 -10.21 -1.29 28.63
CA LYS A 647 -11.07 -1.70 29.75
C LYS A 647 -10.75 -3.15 30.10
N LYS A 648 -10.02 -3.33 31.22
CA LYS A 648 -10.11 -4.58 31.99
C LYS A 648 -11.59 -4.77 32.33
N SER A 649 -12.19 -5.86 31.85
CA SER A 649 -13.43 -6.38 32.41
C SER A 649 -13.17 -6.85 33.83
#